data_AF-A0A968Z009-F1
#
_entry.id   AF-A0A968Z009-F1
#
_cell.length_a   1.000
_cell.length_b   1.000
_cell.length_c   1.000
_cell.angle_alpha   90.00
_cell.angle_beta   90.00
_cell.angle_gamma   90.00
#
_symmetry.space_group_name_H-M   'P 1'
#
loop_
_entity.id
_entity.type
_entity.pdbx_description
1 polymer ?
#
loop_
_entity_poly.entity_id
_entity_poly.type
_entity_poly.pdbx_seq_one_letter_code
_entity_poly.pdbx_strand_id
1 'polypeptide(L)'
;MFGRVAERQMHGVRWVLTSGWLLLIASLLYDPLSPWLTYPDRDWSPLRIDPTRCVKVQGVCLQEQPYALGTTIFWGIVVPSSIFILLIFGHELWRRICPLSFLSQIPRALGWQRQIKRENSKTGKARYELVKVKPGSWLGRNYRYLQFGLLYLGLCARILFINSDRLALAGWFGVTIVAAIAVGYLYGGKSWCQYFCPMAPVQSIYAEPSSLLASKAHIGDRQITQSMCRTTGEDGKEQSACVACQNPCIDIDAERAYWDGVVQPEQKVIYYGYVGLVVGYFCYYYLYAGNWDYYFSGAWAHQENLRETLLKPGLYLFGMPLPLPKLVAVPLTLGLFSIGGYLLGVSVERYCQASFQRKKQPIRPELLQHRIFTICTFFAFNFFFVFGGRPLILLLPLFLQFFYEGIVVGLSTLWLYRTWQRNPDRYAREGLASRLRRQLGKLKLNVEQFLEGRSLEALSTDEVYVLAKVLPGFSKEKRHEAYKGVLREALEEGYVNSASSLEVLQQMRAELDISEDEHRVVLAELGVEDPALLDPAQQRSRENLVRLTGYRKALERMLSLQQRQATFQANSAQALVGESEAFQRLRREYAMTQREEQVILEDLEPTAALVHRGELLLQQLQNLMERYHALNQPSLKGQKMALGLLRTTVLQKKRLLVTGLLEIMEHLHQSAPSTEATEALDLALALQQLSPGVLQDLLAESAQHPKNPSSWQRRLSSQILTLLTQPAEMPAACPLTLTQGAIASHLDALVFESNPLIQAVSLFMLFNLDAQRGQERATQLFGTKPQPSPLVREVAATLLDSTTPPGTPLTSFKTLEKLVYLSDSDFFGGIGSETLIELANRAVIKVYQPEESITEEGDTCRELLLLIEGIAQVQSPQEGDASAVSTQDLQPGQVLDELEVLSHTQQASTIVAKAQPTRILAIPVDTFDDLLERDRDFARRVLAMECDRLRHLTQPLTLPSAPLIH
;
A
#
# COMPACT_ATOMS: atom_id res chain seq x y z
N MET A 1 18.14 -13.12 8.03
CA MET A 1 18.72 -14.45 8.37
C MET A 1 18.11 -14.99 9.65
N PHE A 2 18.04 -14.16 10.70
CA PHE A 2 17.51 -14.54 12.02
C PHE A 2 16.01 -14.80 12.05
N GLY A 3 15.22 -14.21 11.16
CA GLY A 3 13.77 -14.46 11.03
C GLY A 3 13.46 -15.91 10.67
N ARG A 4 14.45 -16.67 10.18
CA ARG A 4 14.35 -18.11 9.90
C ARG A 4 14.59 -18.99 11.12
N VAL A 5 15.22 -18.46 12.17
CA VAL A 5 15.50 -19.22 13.40
C VAL A 5 14.20 -19.46 14.14
N ALA A 6 14.00 -20.71 14.54
CA ALA A 6 12.78 -21.16 15.20
C ALA A 6 12.54 -20.40 16.51
N GLU A 7 11.28 -20.07 16.80
CA GLU A 7 10.88 -19.33 17.98
C GLU A 7 11.22 -20.09 19.27
N ARG A 8 11.15 -21.42 19.25
CA ARG A 8 11.58 -22.28 20.37
C ARG A 8 13.06 -22.09 20.72
N GLN A 9 13.93 -22.00 19.71
CA GLN A 9 15.37 -21.76 19.92
C GLN A 9 15.61 -20.35 20.46
N MET A 10 14.97 -19.34 19.86
CA MET A 10 15.10 -17.95 20.32
C MET A 10 14.52 -17.73 21.71
N HIS A 11 13.50 -18.48 22.10
CA HIS A 11 12.97 -18.47 23.47
C HIS A 11 14.04 -18.95 24.47
N GLY A 12 14.79 -20.00 24.16
CA GLY A 12 15.94 -20.45 24.96
C GLY A 12 17.03 -19.38 25.05
N VAL A 13 17.38 -18.72 23.93
CA VAL A 13 18.34 -17.61 23.91
C VAL A 13 17.90 -16.45 24.80
N ARG A 14 16.62 -16.07 24.77
CA ARG A 14 16.09 -15.01 25.66
C ARG A 14 16.20 -15.39 27.12
N TRP A 15 15.91 -16.63 27.50
CA TRP A 15 16.10 -17.07 28.87
C TRP A 15 17.55 -16.96 29.31
N VAL A 16 18.50 -17.42 28.51
CA VAL A 16 19.94 -17.31 28.83
C VAL A 16 20.35 -15.85 29.01
N LEU A 17 19.97 -14.97 28.08
CA LEU A 17 20.32 -13.54 28.15
C LEU A 17 19.62 -12.82 29.31
N THR A 18 18.36 -13.13 29.58
CA THR A 18 17.62 -12.58 30.72
C THR A 18 18.21 -13.07 32.04
N SER A 19 18.55 -14.36 32.16
CA SER A 19 19.23 -14.90 33.34
C SER A 19 20.60 -14.26 33.55
N GLY A 20 21.38 -14.06 32.47
CA GLY A 20 22.65 -13.33 32.53
C GLY A 20 22.48 -11.88 32.96
N TRP A 21 21.44 -11.20 32.47
CA TRP A 21 21.12 -9.83 32.87
C TRP A 21 20.65 -9.74 34.33
N LEU A 22 19.82 -10.67 34.80
CA LEU A 22 19.42 -10.76 36.20
C LEU A 22 20.61 -11.08 37.12
N LEU A 23 21.54 -11.91 36.67
CA LEU A 23 22.79 -12.18 37.38
C LEU A 23 23.66 -10.92 37.45
N LEU A 24 23.76 -10.14 36.36
CA LEU A 24 24.43 -8.85 36.38
C LEU A 24 23.76 -7.89 37.38
N ILE A 25 22.43 -7.82 37.41
CA ILE A 25 21.69 -7.00 38.39
C ILE A 25 21.97 -7.48 39.82
N ALA A 26 21.97 -8.79 40.06
CA ALA A 26 22.30 -9.36 41.36
C ALA A 26 23.75 -9.00 41.78
N SER A 27 24.70 -9.06 40.84
CA SER A 27 26.09 -8.64 41.08
C SER A 27 26.21 -7.16 41.44
N LEU A 28 25.33 -6.29 40.93
CA LEU A 28 25.33 -4.89 41.34
C LEU A 28 24.94 -4.71 42.80
N LEU A 29 24.03 -5.54 43.33
CA LEU A 29 23.63 -5.52 44.73
C LEU A 29 24.68 -6.13 45.65
N TYR A 30 25.29 -7.23 45.23
CA TYR A 30 26.32 -7.94 46.00
C TYR A 30 27.35 -8.59 45.08
N ASP A 31 28.62 -8.20 45.24
CA ASP A 31 29.73 -8.76 44.46
C ASP A 31 30.97 -8.92 45.35
N PRO A 32 31.21 -10.13 45.87
CA PRO A 32 32.38 -10.41 46.68
C PRO A 32 33.62 -10.79 45.87
N LEU A 33 33.49 -11.02 44.56
CA LEU A 33 34.53 -11.65 43.74
C LEU A 33 35.24 -10.65 42.83
N SER A 34 34.51 -9.80 42.11
CA SER A 34 35.14 -8.95 41.08
C SER A 34 36.05 -7.85 41.63
N PRO A 35 35.83 -7.24 42.83
CA PRO A 35 36.78 -6.29 43.40
C PRO A 35 38.18 -6.86 43.53
N TRP A 36 38.30 -8.18 43.77
CA TRP A 36 39.56 -8.89 43.85
C TRP A 36 40.45 -8.71 42.61
N LEU A 37 39.84 -8.54 41.43
CA LEU A 37 40.54 -8.35 40.16
C LEU A 37 41.11 -6.93 39.99
N THR A 38 40.66 -5.97 40.80
CA THR A 38 41.03 -4.54 40.66
C THR A 38 42.07 -4.11 41.69
N TYR A 39 42.46 -4.97 42.62
CA TYR A 39 43.45 -4.60 43.63
C TYR A 39 44.82 -4.31 43.00
N PRO A 40 45.54 -3.29 43.51
CA PRO A 40 46.88 -2.94 43.02
C PRO A 40 47.91 -4.05 43.13
N ASP A 41 47.77 -4.96 44.10
CA ASP A 41 48.69 -6.06 44.40
C ASP A 41 48.60 -7.24 43.40
N ARG A 42 47.69 -7.18 42.42
CA ARG A 42 47.46 -8.26 41.45
C ARG A 42 48.12 -7.96 40.11
N ASP A 43 49.42 -8.22 40.01
CA ASP A 43 50.22 -7.95 38.80
C ASP A 43 49.73 -8.64 37.52
N TRP A 44 49.07 -9.79 37.63
CA TRP A 44 48.54 -10.55 36.50
C TRP A 44 47.22 -9.99 35.94
N SER A 45 46.51 -9.17 36.72
CA SER A 45 45.22 -8.62 36.30
C SER A 45 45.41 -7.35 35.49
N PRO A 46 44.94 -7.28 34.23
CA PRO A 46 44.98 -6.05 33.45
C PRO A 46 43.99 -4.99 33.96
N LEU A 47 43.09 -5.35 34.88
CA LEU A 47 42.08 -4.46 35.48
C LEU A 47 42.54 -3.83 36.80
N ARG A 48 43.78 -4.09 37.22
CA ARG A 48 44.35 -3.54 38.46
C ARG A 48 44.46 -2.02 38.40
N ILE A 49 44.26 -1.38 39.54
CA ILE A 49 44.51 0.04 39.70
C ILE A 49 46.01 0.27 39.85
N ASP A 50 46.56 1.22 39.09
CA ASP A 50 47.95 1.66 39.22
C ASP A 50 48.01 2.87 40.16
N PRO A 51 48.51 2.72 41.40
CA PRO A 51 48.55 3.80 42.39
C PRO A 51 49.51 4.93 41.99
N THR A 52 50.40 4.70 41.01
CA THR A 52 51.32 5.73 40.51
C THR A 52 50.68 6.66 39.48
N ARG A 53 49.55 6.25 38.90
CA ARG A 53 48.85 7.01 37.86
C ARG A 53 47.84 7.97 38.49
N CYS A 54 48.10 9.27 38.42
CA CYS A 54 47.12 10.29 38.81
C CYS A 54 46.17 10.62 37.66
N VAL A 55 44.88 10.29 37.82
CA VAL A 55 43.79 10.76 36.94
C VAL A 55 43.29 12.11 37.45
N LYS A 56 43.52 13.19 36.72
CA LYS A 56 43.11 14.54 37.14
C LYS A 56 41.64 14.81 36.83
N VAL A 57 40.89 15.27 37.82
CA VAL A 57 39.52 15.80 37.68
C VAL A 57 39.51 17.22 38.23
N GLN A 58 39.26 18.21 37.37
CA GLN A 58 39.26 19.63 37.74
C GLN A 58 40.59 20.10 38.38
N GLY A 59 41.70 19.55 37.90
CA GLY A 59 43.05 19.85 38.41
C GLY A 59 43.49 19.05 39.64
N VAL A 60 42.60 18.25 40.25
CA VAL A 60 42.90 17.43 41.44
C VAL A 60 43.03 15.96 41.06
N CYS A 61 44.02 15.25 41.61
CA CYS A 61 44.16 13.81 41.41
C CYS A 61 43.00 13.07 42.09
N LEU A 62 42.27 12.26 41.33
CA LEU A 62 41.24 11.38 41.86
C LEU A 62 41.90 10.18 42.54
N GLN A 63 41.46 9.87 43.76
CA GLN A 63 41.90 8.68 44.47
C GLN A 63 41.01 7.49 44.03
N GLU A 64 41.61 6.49 43.40
CA GLU A 64 40.94 5.26 42.97
C GLU A 64 41.02 4.18 44.06
N GLN A 65 39.91 3.50 44.33
CA GLN A 65 39.82 2.37 45.26
C GLN A 65 39.39 1.11 44.50
N PRO A 66 39.77 -0.10 44.97
CA PRO A 66 39.31 -1.35 44.38
C PRO A 66 37.78 -1.39 44.27
N TYR A 67 37.27 -1.68 43.07
CA TYR A 67 35.86 -1.53 42.73
C TYR A 67 35.29 -2.79 42.07
N ALA A 68 33.98 -2.98 42.19
CA ALA A 68 33.29 -4.06 41.51
C ALA A 68 33.07 -3.75 40.02
N LEU A 69 33.24 -4.76 39.17
CA LEU A 69 33.22 -4.60 37.72
C LEU A 69 31.82 -4.45 37.12
N GLY A 70 30.73 -4.61 37.89
CA GLY A 70 29.37 -4.64 37.35
C GLY A 70 28.98 -3.41 36.51
N THR A 71 29.30 -2.19 36.98
CA THR A 71 29.07 -0.94 36.24
C THR A 71 29.97 -0.85 35.00
N THR A 72 31.24 -1.20 35.15
CA THR A 72 32.23 -1.22 34.05
C THR A 72 31.85 -2.19 32.95
N ILE A 73 31.40 -3.41 33.28
CA ILE A 73 30.95 -4.41 32.31
C ILE A 73 29.70 -3.92 31.58
N PHE A 74 28.72 -3.37 32.30
CA PHE A 74 27.49 -2.90 31.67
C PHE A 74 27.77 -1.76 30.68
N TRP A 75 28.48 -0.72 31.12
CA TRP A 75 28.72 0.46 30.28
C TRP A 75 29.83 0.27 29.24
N GLY A 76 30.84 -0.54 29.55
CA GLY A 76 32.01 -0.78 28.70
C GLY A 76 31.85 -1.94 27.72
N ILE A 77 30.98 -2.92 28.01
CA ILE A 77 30.78 -4.11 27.15
C ILE A 77 29.34 -4.20 26.65
N VAL A 78 28.34 -4.22 27.55
CA VAL A 78 26.95 -4.52 27.18
C VAL A 78 26.37 -3.43 26.26
N VAL A 79 26.54 -2.16 26.61
CA VAL A 79 26.01 -1.04 25.81
C VAL A 79 26.69 -0.92 24.43
N PRO A 80 28.04 -0.91 24.32
CA PRO A 80 28.70 -0.91 23.01
C PRO A 80 28.34 -2.12 22.14
N SER A 81 28.27 -3.32 22.74
CA SER A 81 27.86 -4.54 22.03
C SER A 81 26.43 -4.42 21.48
N SER A 82 25.52 -3.81 22.24
CA SER A 82 24.13 -3.58 21.81
C SER A 82 24.05 -2.66 20.58
N ILE A 83 24.84 -1.59 20.55
CA ILE A 83 24.90 -0.65 19.41
C ILE A 83 25.54 -1.31 18.19
N PHE A 84 26.60 -2.10 18.40
CA PHE A 84 27.22 -2.88 17.33
C PHE A 84 26.23 -3.89 16.70
N ILE A 85 25.47 -4.61 17.55
CA ILE A 85 24.45 -5.56 17.11
C ILE A 85 23.36 -4.86 16.28
N LEU A 86 22.92 -3.66 16.69
CA LEU A 86 21.90 -2.90 15.99
C LEU A 86 22.31 -2.56 14.54
N LEU A 87 23.53 -2.07 14.31
CA LEU A 87 23.98 -1.70 12.96
C LEU A 87 24.15 -2.92 12.05
N ILE A 88 24.68 -4.03 12.58
CA ILE A 88 25.07 -5.18 11.75
C ILE A 88 23.91 -6.15 11.55
N PHE A 89 23.29 -6.57 12.65
CA PHE A 89 22.24 -7.58 12.63
C PHE A 89 20.84 -6.96 12.57
N GLY A 90 20.71 -5.67 12.85
CA GLY A 90 19.46 -4.92 12.69
C GLY A 90 18.47 -5.12 13.83
N HIS A 91 17.33 -4.47 13.68
CA HIS A 91 16.23 -4.56 14.64
C HIS A 91 15.71 -6.01 14.77
N GLU A 92 15.78 -6.79 13.68
CA GLU A 92 15.30 -8.17 13.60
C GLU A 92 15.92 -9.05 14.68
N LEU A 93 17.26 -9.01 14.83
CA LEU A 93 17.93 -9.76 15.88
C LEU A 93 17.69 -9.10 17.25
N TRP A 94 17.90 -7.79 17.35
CA TRP A 94 17.80 -7.05 18.61
C TRP A 94 16.47 -7.28 19.33
N ARG A 95 15.35 -7.16 18.62
CA ARG A 95 14.00 -7.38 19.19
C ARG A 95 13.74 -8.82 19.61
N ARG A 96 14.43 -9.79 19.02
CA ARG A 96 14.29 -11.21 19.39
C ARG A 96 15.19 -11.64 20.54
N ILE A 97 16.24 -10.88 20.86
CA ILE A 97 17.17 -11.18 21.97
C ILE A 97 17.00 -10.25 23.18
N CYS A 98 16.33 -9.10 23.03
CA CYS A 98 16.18 -8.10 24.08
C CYS A 98 15.48 -8.64 25.35
N PRO A 99 16.15 -8.65 26.51
CA PRO A 99 15.55 -9.11 27.77
C PRO A 99 14.31 -8.31 28.18
N LEU A 100 14.32 -6.99 28.00
CA LEU A 100 13.15 -6.14 28.30
C LEU A 100 11.96 -6.43 27.39
N SER A 101 12.19 -6.70 26.10
CA SER A 101 11.11 -7.13 25.21
C SER A 101 10.53 -8.46 25.67
N PHE A 102 11.36 -9.38 26.17
CA PHE A 102 10.91 -10.67 26.70
C PHE A 102 10.06 -10.51 27.97
N LEU A 103 10.58 -9.78 28.97
CA LEU A 103 9.89 -9.57 30.24
C LEU A 103 8.59 -8.77 30.08
N SER A 104 8.53 -7.82 29.14
CA SER A 104 7.29 -7.08 28.85
C SER A 104 6.13 -7.97 28.38
N GLN A 105 6.42 -9.19 27.89
CA GLN A 105 5.40 -10.14 27.44
C GLN A 105 4.92 -11.09 28.55
N ILE A 106 5.43 -10.99 29.78
CA ILE A 106 4.96 -11.81 30.92
C ILE A 106 3.44 -11.70 31.13
N PRO A 107 2.82 -10.49 31.15
CA PRO A 107 1.36 -10.39 31.32
C PRO A 107 0.58 -11.10 30.22
N ARG A 108 1.09 -11.12 28.99
CA ARG A 108 0.51 -11.90 27.89
C ARG A 108 0.64 -13.40 28.14
N ALA A 109 1.84 -13.87 28.51
CA ALA A 109 2.09 -15.28 28.79
C ALA A 109 1.24 -15.82 29.95
N LEU A 110 0.92 -14.97 30.93
CA LEU A 110 0.04 -15.29 32.06
C LEU A 110 -1.46 -15.07 31.77
N GLY A 111 -1.82 -14.49 30.61
CA GLY A 111 -3.20 -14.14 30.28
C GLY A 111 -3.77 -12.95 31.07
N TRP A 112 -2.93 -12.20 31.79
CA TRP A 112 -3.29 -11.07 32.64
C TRP A 112 -3.22 -9.74 31.89
N GLN A 113 -3.81 -9.62 30.72
CA GLN A 113 -3.80 -8.34 29.99
C GLN A 113 -5.05 -7.53 30.30
N ARG A 114 -4.90 -6.21 30.41
CA ARG A 114 -6.02 -5.29 30.63
C ARG A 114 -7.01 -5.39 29.48
N GLN A 115 -8.26 -5.60 29.82
CA GLN A 115 -9.38 -5.67 28.89
C GLN A 115 -10.45 -4.64 29.26
N ILE A 116 -11.05 -4.01 28.26
CA ILE A 116 -12.18 -3.08 28.45
C ILE A 116 -13.48 -3.83 28.19
N LYS A 117 -14.40 -3.73 29.15
CA LYS A 117 -15.76 -4.22 28.98
C LYS A 117 -16.55 -3.24 28.10
N ARG A 118 -17.01 -3.69 26.94
CA ARG A 118 -17.96 -2.99 26.06
C ARG A 118 -19.26 -3.76 26.03
N GLU A 119 -20.35 -3.08 26.36
CA GLU A 119 -21.68 -3.64 26.25
C GLU A 119 -22.29 -3.25 24.91
N ASN A 120 -22.87 -4.22 24.21
CA ASN A 120 -23.58 -3.94 22.97
C ASN A 120 -24.97 -3.40 23.31
N SER A 121 -25.24 -2.16 22.91
CA SER A 121 -26.50 -1.45 23.19
C SER A 121 -27.75 -2.18 22.70
N LYS A 122 -27.62 -3.11 21.75
CA LYS A 122 -28.76 -3.91 21.23
C LYS A 122 -28.93 -5.28 21.89
N THR A 123 -27.88 -5.88 22.47
CA THR A 123 -27.92 -7.28 22.97
C THR A 123 -27.61 -7.42 24.46
N GLY A 124 -27.20 -6.36 25.15
CA GLY A 124 -26.87 -6.38 26.59
C GLY A 124 -25.66 -7.25 26.97
N LYS A 125 -25.06 -7.99 26.02
CA LYS A 125 -23.91 -8.86 26.29
C LYS A 125 -22.65 -8.03 26.53
N ALA A 126 -22.03 -8.25 27.69
CA ALA A 126 -20.73 -7.72 28.08
C ALA A 126 -19.59 -8.36 27.28
N ARG A 127 -18.68 -7.54 26.71
CA ARG A 127 -17.57 -8.02 25.87
C ARG A 127 -16.25 -7.46 26.33
N TYR A 128 -15.20 -8.26 26.31
CA TYR A 128 -13.86 -7.82 26.74
C TYR A 128 -12.94 -7.67 25.53
N GLU A 129 -12.47 -6.44 25.28
CA GLU A 129 -11.52 -6.12 24.21
C GLU A 129 -10.15 -5.76 24.78
N LEU A 130 -9.08 -6.25 24.14
CA LEU A 130 -7.70 -5.91 24.51
C LEU A 130 -7.43 -4.42 24.28
N VAL A 131 -6.86 -3.73 25.27
CA VAL A 131 -6.55 -2.31 25.15
C VAL A 131 -5.34 -2.11 24.25
N LYS A 132 -5.50 -1.32 23.18
CA LYS A 132 -4.41 -0.88 22.29
C LYS A 132 -4.23 0.63 22.41
N VAL A 133 -3.05 1.13 22.06
CA VAL A 133 -2.82 2.59 21.96
C VAL A 133 -3.61 3.11 20.77
N LYS A 134 -4.57 4.02 21.03
CA LYS A 134 -5.38 4.62 19.96
C LYS A 134 -4.49 5.55 19.12
N PRO A 135 -4.52 5.49 17.77
CA PRO A 135 -3.73 6.39 16.92
C PRO A 135 -4.00 7.87 17.18
N GLY A 136 -5.25 8.24 17.46
CA GLY A 136 -5.65 9.62 17.78
C GLY A 136 -5.33 10.09 19.20
N SER A 137 -4.79 9.24 20.08
CA SER A 137 -4.44 9.62 21.45
C SER A 137 -3.15 10.46 21.52
N TRP A 138 -2.95 11.20 22.62
CA TRP A 138 -1.70 11.95 22.83
C TRP A 138 -0.46 11.06 22.72
N LEU A 139 -0.52 9.85 23.30
CA LEU A 139 0.57 8.87 23.22
C LEU A 139 0.77 8.39 21.78
N GLY A 140 -0.31 8.07 21.06
CA GLY A 140 -0.22 7.62 19.66
C GLY A 140 0.43 8.65 18.72
N ARG A 141 0.24 9.94 19.00
CA ARG A 141 0.82 11.04 18.22
C ARG A 141 2.23 11.44 18.66
N ASN A 142 2.53 11.40 19.96
CA ASN A 142 3.77 12.00 20.50
C ASN A 142 4.77 10.98 21.06
N TYR A 143 4.59 9.68 20.81
CA TYR A 143 5.46 8.65 21.39
C TYR A 143 6.94 8.79 21.02
N ARG A 144 7.25 9.28 19.81
CA ARG A 144 8.62 9.51 19.36
C ARG A 144 9.31 10.58 20.22
N TYR A 145 8.61 11.67 20.53
CA TYR A 145 9.09 12.70 21.45
C TYR A 145 9.23 12.16 22.88
N LEU A 146 8.26 11.37 23.36
CA LEU A 146 8.34 10.73 24.67
C LEU A 146 9.57 9.83 24.77
N GLN A 147 9.81 8.97 23.78
CA GLN A 147 10.96 8.06 23.75
C GLN A 147 12.29 8.83 23.74
N PHE A 148 12.39 9.88 22.91
CA PHE A 148 13.58 10.72 22.87
C PHE A 148 13.79 11.49 24.18
N GLY A 149 12.72 11.99 24.80
CA GLY A 149 12.76 12.62 26.11
C GLY A 149 13.20 11.67 27.22
N LEU A 150 12.68 10.43 27.23
CA LEU A 150 13.10 9.39 28.18
C LEU A 150 14.55 8.98 27.97
N LEU A 151 15.02 8.91 26.72
CA LEU A 151 16.44 8.68 26.41
C LEU A 151 17.32 9.81 26.97
N TYR A 152 16.94 11.06 26.70
CA TYR A 152 17.64 12.25 27.19
C TYR A 152 17.70 12.29 28.72
N LEU A 153 16.57 12.07 29.40
CA LEU A 153 16.51 12.00 30.86
C LEU A 153 17.33 10.83 31.41
N GLY A 154 17.28 9.68 30.73
CA GLY A 154 18.09 8.52 31.07
C GLY A 154 19.60 8.79 30.97
N LEU A 155 20.05 9.53 29.95
CA LEU A 155 21.46 9.93 29.81
C LEU A 155 21.88 10.99 30.84
N CYS A 156 20.99 11.92 31.19
CA CYS A 156 21.23 12.85 32.29
C CYS A 156 21.38 12.09 33.62
N ALA A 157 20.42 11.20 33.92
CA ALA A 157 20.45 10.36 35.11
C ALA A 157 21.68 9.46 35.14
N ARG A 158 22.12 8.97 33.97
CA ARG A 158 23.34 8.18 33.82
C ARG A 158 24.56 8.91 34.36
N ILE A 159 24.78 10.15 33.92
CA ILE A 159 25.95 10.94 34.32
C ILE A 159 25.85 11.40 35.78
N LEU A 160 24.64 11.74 36.24
CA LEU A 160 24.42 12.34 37.56
C LEU A 160 24.40 11.31 38.69
N PHE A 161 23.76 10.15 38.47
CA PHE A 161 23.43 9.22 39.55
C PHE A 161 23.93 7.80 39.32
N ILE A 162 23.91 7.31 38.08
CA ILE A 162 23.95 5.86 37.82
C ILE A 162 25.36 5.34 37.47
N ASN A 163 26.22 6.16 36.87
CA ASN A 163 27.48 5.71 36.27
C ASN A 163 28.39 4.91 37.22
N SER A 164 28.57 5.38 38.47
CA SER A 164 29.42 4.72 39.47
C SER A 164 28.68 4.10 40.66
N ASP A 165 27.43 4.48 40.90
CA ASP A 165 26.62 3.93 42.00
C ASP A 165 25.91 2.64 41.55
N ARG A 166 26.40 1.52 42.06
CA ARG A 166 25.89 0.18 41.74
C ARG A 166 24.43 -0.01 42.16
N LEU A 167 24.04 0.51 43.32
CA LEU A 167 22.69 0.38 43.84
C LEU A 167 21.71 1.23 43.03
N ALA A 168 22.13 2.43 42.63
CA ALA A 168 21.35 3.26 41.73
C ALA A 168 21.12 2.59 40.37
N LEU A 169 22.13 1.93 39.80
CA LEU A 169 22.00 1.16 38.55
C LEU A 169 21.07 -0.05 38.71
N ALA A 170 21.21 -0.81 39.80
CA ALA A 170 20.32 -1.93 40.08
C ALA A 170 18.85 -1.48 40.24
N GLY A 171 18.63 -0.39 40.99
CA GLY A 171 17.31 0.22 41.17
C GLY A 171 16.72 0.73 39.85
N TRP A 172 17.53 1.39 39.01
CA TRP A 172 17.11 1.84 37.68
C TRP A 172 16.65 0.69 36.78
N PHE A 173 17.39 -0.41 36.75
CA PHE A 173 16.95 -1.61 36.02
C PHE A 173 15.69 -2.22 36.59
N GLY A 174 15.57 -2.33 37.92
CA GLY A 174 14.37 -2.82 38.59
C GLY A 174 13.13 -2.02 38.20
N VAL A 175 13.20 -0.69 38.30
CA VAL A 175 12.12 0.23 37.88
C VAL A 175 11.80 0.06 36.41
N THR A 176 12.80 -0.05 35.54
CA THR A 176 12.59 -0.23 34.09
C THR A 176 11.91 -1.56 33.76
N ILE A 177 12.29 -2.66 34.44
CA ILE A 177 11.65 -3.98 34.29
C ILE A 177 10.19 -3.92 34.72
N VAL A 178 9.92 -3.35 35.91
CA VAL A 178 8.56 -3.21 36.44
C VAL A 178 7.71 -2.35 35.50
N ALA A 179 8.24 -1.23 35.00
CA ALA A 179 7.55 -0.38 34.03
C ALA A 179 7.25 -1.11 32.71
N ALA A 180 8.20 -1.92 32.21
CA ALA A 180 8.00 -2.71 30.99
C ALA A 180 6.91 -3.76 31.15
N ILE A 181 6.86 -4.45 32.29
CA ILE A 181 5.79 -5.41 32.64
C ILE A 181 4.46 -4.68 32.80
N ALA A 182 4.44 -3.54 33.49
CA ALA A 182 3.23 -2.74 33.69
C ALA A 182 2.65 -2.25 32.36
N VAL A 183 3.49 -1.81 31.41
CA VAL A 183 3.03 -1.43 30.06
C VAL A 183 2.49 -2.64 29.29
N GLY A 184 3.12 -3.82 29.41
CA GLY A 184 2.61 -5.06 28.81
C GLY A 184 1.29 -5.55 29.41
N TYR A 185 1.00 -5.18 30.66
CA TYR A 185 -0.30 -5.37 31.31
C TYR A 185 -1.33 -4.37 30.76
N LEU A 186 -0.97 -3.09 30.67
CA LEU A 186 -1.88 -2.01 30.28
C LEU A 186 -2.26 -2.02 28.79
N TYR A 187 -1.34 -2.40 27.91
CA TYR A 187 -1.50 -2.36 26.46
C TYR A 187 -1.07 -3.66 25.79
N GLY A 188 -1.81 -4.06 24.76
CA GLY A 188 -1.58 -5.28 23.99
C GLY A 188 -0.42 -5.20 23.00
N GLY A 189 0.21 -6.35 22.72
CA GLY A 189 1.30 -6.46 21.75
C GLY A 189 2.65 -6.05 22.32
N LYS A 190 3.55 -5.51 21.49
CA LYS A 190 4.88 -5.03 21.90
C LYS A 190 4.89 -3.53 22.24
N SER A 191 3.85 -3.05 22.91
CA SER A 191 3.65 -1.60 23.16
C SER A 191 4.78 -0.93 23.93
N TRP A 192 5.43 -1.62 24.89
CA TRP A 192 6.62 -1.08 25.58
C TRP A 192 7.69 -0.67 24.57
N CYS A 193 8.08 -1.61 23.70
CA CYS A 193 9.14 -1.39 22.74
C CYS A 193 8.74 -0.40 21.63
N GLN A 194 7.45 -0.27 21.33
CA GLN A 194 6.97 0.63 20.27
C GLN A 194 6.68 2.06 20.74
N TYR A 195 6.23 2.27 21.98
CA TYR A 195 5.76 3.58 22.46
C TYR A 195 6.56 4.18 23.62
N PHE A 196 7.26 3.36 24.42
CA PHE A 196 7.85 3.83 25.69
C PHE A 196 9.37 3.60 25.80
N CYS A 197 9.91 2.60 25.11
CA CYS A 197 11.29 2.20 25.31
C CYS A 197 12.28 3.33 24.94
N PRO A 198 13.13 3.79 25.88
CA PRO A 198 14.10 4.85 25.61
C PRO A 198 15.19 4.44 24.61
N MET A 199 15.37 3.13 24.37
CA MET A 199 16.31 2.64 23.36
C MET A 199 15.70 2.62 21.95
N ALA A 200 14.38 2.85 21.79
CA ALA A 200 13.73 2.83 20.48
C ALA A 200 14.29 3.89 19.49
N PRO A 201 14.57 5.16 19.88
CA PRO A 201 15.20 6.12 18.98
C PRO A 201 16.58 5.67 18.51
N VAL A 202 17.37 5.08 19.41
CA VAL A 202 18.70 4.53 19.10
C VAL A 202 18.59 3.34 18.14
N GLN A 203 17.60 2.47 18.36
CA GLN A 203 17.28 1.37 17.46
C GLN A 203 16.90 1.90 16.07
N SER A 204 16.04 2.90 15.96
CA SER A 204 15.66 3.48 14.67
C SER A 204 16.87 4.05 13.93
N ILE A 205 17.72 4.81 14.62
CA ILE A 205 18.90 5.43 13.99
C ILE A 205 19.88 4.39 13.45
N TYR A 206 20.22 3.36 14.24
CA TYR A 206 21.24 2.39 13.80
C TYR A 206 20.69 1.22 12.97
N ALA A 207 19.38 0.94 12.98
CA ALA A 207 18.83 -0.23 12.30
C ALA A 207 17.96 0.08 11.05
N GLU A 208 17.52 1.33 10.87
CA GLU A 208 16.73 1.75 9.70
C GLU A 208 17.63 2.34 8.59
N PRO A 209 17.27 2.22 7.30
CA PRO A 209 16.14 1.44 6.75
C PRO A 209 16.38 -0.07 6.77
N SER A 210 17.64 -0.51 6.79
CA SER A 210 18.03 -1.92 6.81
C SER A 210 19.45 -2.05 7.35
N SER A 211 19.74 -3.15 8.05
CA SER A 211 21.09 -3.50 8.49
C SER A 211 21.83 -4.33 7.45
N LEU A 212 23.12 -4.59 7.70
CA LEU A 212 23.95 -5.41 6.80
C LEU A 212 23.40 -6.84 6.62
N LEU A 213 22.91 -7.46 7.69
CA LEU A 213 22.49 -8.88 7.71
C LEU A 213 20.99 -9.09 7.97
N ALA A 214 20.19 -8.02 8.01
CA ALA A 214 18.73 -8.10 8.13
C ALA A 214 18.09 -8.77 6.89
N SER A 215 17.00 -9.49 7.13
CA SER A 215 16.12 -9.97 6.06
C SER A 215 15.23 -8.85 5.52
N LYS A 216 14.88 -8.95 4.24
CA LYS A 216 13.92 -8.06 3.58
C LYS A 216 12.52 -8.65 3.72
N ALA A 217 11.60 -7.92 4.35
CA ALA A 217 10.24 -8.42 4.63
C ALA A 217 9.33 -8.45 3.39
N HIS A 218 9.65 -7.69 2.35
CA HIS A 218 8.86 -7.54 1.12
C HIS A 218 9.28 -8.44 -0.04
N ILE A 219 10.39 -9.19 0.08
CA ILE A 219 10.95 -10.06 -0.98
C ILE A 219 10.72 -11.56 -0.71
N GLY A 220 10.07 -11.92 0.42
CA GLY A 220 9.89 -13.32 0.81
C GLY A 220 8.43 -13.74 0.96
N ASP A 221 8.11 -14.96 0.54
CA ASP A 221 6.77 -15.58 0.67
C ASP A 221 6.41 -16.02 2.10
N ARG A 222 7.15 -15.54 3.10
CA ARG A 222 6.92 -15.90 4.49
C ARG A 222 5.87 -14.99 5.10
N GLN A 223 4.80 -15.60 5.58
CA GLN A 223 3.77 -14.90 6.35
C GLN A 223 4.28 -14.31 7.67
N ILE A 224 5.34 -14.89 8.23
CA ILE A 224 6.04 -14.37 9.40
C ILE A 224 7.40 -13.83 8.96
N THR A 225 7.53 -12.51 8.98
CA THR A 225 8.72 -11.74 8.63
C THR A 225 9.48 -11.29 9.89
N GLN A 226 10.75 -10.88 9.70
CA GLN A 226 11.60 -10.16 10.67
C GLN A 226 11.36 -10.53 12.15
N SER A 227 11.07 -9.55 13.02
CA SER A 227 10.86 -9.71 14.46
C SER A 227 9.38 -9.69 14.88
N MET A 228 8.47 -10.10 13.98
CA MET A 228 7.04 -10.18 14.23
C MET A 228 6.69 -10.91 15.52
N CYS A 229 5.52 -10.62 16.09
CA CYS A 229 4.98 -11.37 17.23
C CYS A 229 4.66 -12.80 16.78
N ARG A 230 5.18 -13.79 17.50
CA ARG A 230 5.06 -15.23 17.17
C ARG A 230 4.64 -16.03 18.38
N THR A 231 3.93 -17.12 18.14
CA THR A 231 3.62 -18.16 19.12
C THR A 231 3.84 -19.53 18.47
N THR A 232 4.13 -20.54 19.29
CA THR A 232 4.25 -21.94 18.86
C THR A 232 2.95 -22.65 19.22
N GLY A 233 2.25 -23.21 18.24
CA GLY A 233 1.08 -24.04 18.50
C GLY A 233 1.46 -25.40 19.10
N GLU A 234 0.45 -26.19 19.49
CA GLU A 234 0.62 -27.52 20.09
C GLU A 234 1.38 -28.49 19.16
N ASP A 235 1.20 -28.35 17.85
CA ASP A 235 1.91 -29.13 16.82
C ASP A 235 3.39 -28.72 16.62
N GLY A 236 3.90 -27.77 17.40
CA GLY A 236 5.26 -27.23 17.28
C GLY A 236 5.48 -26.28 16.09
N LYS A 237 4.45 -25.98 15.29
CA LYS A 237 4.51 -25.03 14.16
C LYS A 237 4.34 -23.59 14.64
N GLU A 238 5.12 -22.67 14.06
CA GLU A 238 5.02 -21.23 14.33
C GLU A 238 3.77 -20.60 13.72
N GLN A 239 3.20 -19.64 14.45
CA GLN A 239 2.03 -18.86 14.06
C GLN A 239 2.27 -17.37 14.34
N SER A 240 1.64 -16.52 13.53
CA SER A 240 1.59 -15.08 13.79
C SER A 240 0.73 -14.84 15.02
N ALA A 241 1.27 -14.09 15.97
CA ALA A 241 0.58 -13.71 17.21
C ALA A 241 0.39 -12.18 17.27
N CYS A 242 0.27 -11.56 16.09
CA CYS A 242 0.13 -10.12 15.88
C CYS A 242 -1.26 -9.64 16.31
N VAL A 243 -1.30 -8.55 17.07
CA VAL A 243 -2.56 -7.90 17.49
C VAL A 243 -2.79 -6.57 16.77
N ALA A 244 -1.99 -6.23 15.75
CA ALA A 244 -2.04 -4.95 15.04
C ALA A 244 -2.01 -3.74 16.01
N CYS A 245 -1.00 -3.69 16.90
CA CYS A 245 -0.90 -2.65 17.94
C CYS A 245 -0.43 -1.27 17.44
N GLN A 246 0.21 -1.21 16.26
CA GLN A 246 0.75 -0.01 15.64
C GLN A 246 0.78 -0.22 14.11
N ASN A 247 0.51 0.81 13.32
CA ASN A 247 0.62 0.82 11.85
C ASN A 247 1.31 2.14 11.41
N PRO A 248 2.40 2.09 10.62
CA PRO A 248 3.16 0.90 10.23
C PRO A 248 3.96 0.30 11.40
N CYS A 249 4.14 -1.02 11.42
CA CYS A 249 4.88 -1.72 12.47
C CYS A 249 6.30 -2.12 12.00
N ILE A 250 7.33 -1.59 12.66
CA ILE A 250 8.75 -1.93 12.38
C ILE A 250 9.06 -3.42 12.53
N ASP A 251 8.34 -4.16 13.39
CA ASP A 251 8.56 -5.60 13.59
C ASP A 251 8.02 -6.45 12.40
N ILE A 252 7.12 -5.91 11.57
CA ILE A 252 6.61 -6.57 10.36
C ILE A 252 7.48 -6.21 9.16
N ASP A 253 7.68 -4.90 8.94
CA ASP A 253 8.48 -4.40 7.84
C ASP A 253 9.15 -3.07 8.23
N ALA A 254 10.41 -3.16 8.64
CA ALA A 254 11.18 -1.98 9.03
C ALA A 254 11.48 -1.02 7.87
N GLU A 255 11.63 -1.52 6.64
CA GLU A 255 11.94 -0.66 5.49
C GLU A 255 10.67 0.16 5.12
N ARG A 256 9.49 -0.46 5.17
CA ARG A 256 8.20 0.25 5.06
C ARG A 256 8.04 1.32 6.13
N ALA A 257 8.21 0.94 7.40
CA ALA A 257 8.01 1.86 8.53
C ALA A 257 8.94 3.07 8.47
N TYR A 258 10.16 2.88 7.95
CA TYR A 258 11.10 3.97 7.68
C TYR A 258 10.62 4.89 6.56
N TRP A 259 10.28 4.36 5.37
CA TRP A 259 9.89 5.19 4.22
C TRP A 259 8.59 5.97 4.48
N ASP A 260 7.61 5.37 5.14
CA ASP A 260 6.35 6.03 5.53
C ASP A 260 6.59 7.17 6.55
N GLY A 261 7.68 7.09 7.33
CA GLY A 261 8.02 8.02 8.39
C GLY A 261 9.11 9.04 8.08
N VAL A 262 9.87 8.87 6.98
CA VAL A 262 11.15 9.57 6.79
C VAL A 262 11.00 11.09 6.75
N VAL A 263 9.93 11.60 6.12
CA VAL A 263 9.67 13.05 5.92
C VAL A 263 9.07 13.71 7.17
N GLN A 264 8.62 12.93 8.16
CA GLN A 264 7.92 13.47 9.33
C GLN A 264 8.84 14.34 10.19
N PRO A 265 8.33 15.45 10.75
CA PRO A 265 9.16 16.39 11.53
C PRO A 265 9.76 15.74 12.77
N GLU A 266 9.06 14.79 13.39
CA GLU A 266 9.50 14.05 14.57
C GLU A 266 10.80 13.25 14.30
N GLN A 267 10.93 12.72 13.07
CA GLN A 267 12.09 11.94 12.67
C GLN A 267 13.34 12.83 12.56
N LYS A 268 13.17 14.08 12.09
CA LYS A 268 14.26 15.07 12.05
C LYS A 268 14.78 15.42 13.44
N VAL A 269 13.86 15.58 14.41
CA VAL A 269 14.23 15.83 15.80
C VAL A 269 15.03 14.66 16.36
N ILE A 270 14.61 13.42 16.09
CA ILE A 270 15.33 12.22 16.53
C ILE A 270 16.73 12.16 15.90
N TYR A 271 16.85 12.16 14.57
CA TYR A 271 18.14 11.92 13.91
C TYR A 271 19.14 13.05 14.17
N TYR A 272 18.73 14.30 13.95
CA TYR A 272 19.64 15.44 14.11
C TYR A 272 19.92 15.73 15.59
N GLY A 273 18.90 15.64 16.44
CA GLY A 273 19.04 15.82 17.88
C GLY A 273 19.93 14.74 18.50
N TYR A 274 19.84 13.49 18.05
CA TYR A 274 20.67 12.39 18.54
C TYR A 274 22.16 12.56 18.20
N VAL A 275 22.50 13.06 17.00
CA VAL A 275 23.90 13.39 16.66
C VAL A 275 24.48 14.36 17.69
N GLY A 276 23.75 15.43 17.98
CA GLY A 276 24.11 16.37 19.03
C GLY A 276 24.21 15.72 20.40
N LEU A 277 23.23 14.90 20.77
CA LEU A 277 23.18 14.20 22.04
C LEU A 277 24.40 13.28 22.26
N VAL A 278 24.81 12.53 21.24
CA VAL A 278 25.99 11.65 21.29
C VAL A 278 27.27 12.47 21.48
N VAL A 279 27.44 13.54 20.70
CA VAL A 279 28.61 14.43 20.83
C VAL A 279 28.64 15.08 22.22
N GLY A 280 27.51 15.65 22.66
CA GLY A 280 27.38 16.28 23.97
C GLY A 280 27.66 15.31 25.12
N TYR A 281 27.20 14.06 25.01
CA TYR A 281 27.42 13.03 26.02
C TYR A 281 28.90 12.77 26.28
N PHE A 282 29.71 12.57 25.22
CA PHE A 282 31.14 12.31 25.40
C PHE A 282 31.94 13.58 25.70
N CYS A 283 31.63 14.70 25.03
CA CYS A 283 32.26 15.99 25.29
C CYS A 283 32.05 16.46 26.73
N TYR A 284 30.92 16.12 27.37
CA TYR A 284 30.66 16.49 28.76
C TYR A 284 31.76 15.99 29.72
N TYR A 285 32.32 14.79 29.52
CA TYR A 285 33.40 14.29 30.39
C TYR A 285 34.66 15.16 30.31
N TYR A 286 34.99 15.64 29.12
CA TYR A 286 36.08 16.61 28.93
C TYR A 286 35.73 17.96 29.56
N LEU A 287 34.51 18.48 29.33
CA LEU A 287 34.05 19.73 29.92
C LEU A 287 33.99 19.69 31.45
N TYR A 288 33.78 18.50 32.04
CA TYR A 288 33.74 18.30 33.48
C TYR A 288 35.14 18.19 34.09
N ALA A 289 36.03 17.37 33.51
CA ALA A 289 37.34 17.07 34.08
C ALA A 289 38.47 18.01 33.61
N GLY A 290 38.33 18.62 32.43
CA GLY A 290 39.36 19.44 31.77
C GLY A 290 40.38 18.66 30.95
N ASN A 291 40.23 17.34 30.83
CA ASN A 291 41.13 16.46 30.09
C ASN A 291 40.39 15.19 29.64
N TRP A 292 41.02 14.40 28.76
CA TRP A 292 40.48 13.12 28.30
C TRP A 292 40.89 11.92 29.17
N ASP A 293 41.91 12.08 30.02
CA ASP A 293 42.41 11.01 30.90
C ASP A 293 41.32 10.49 31.82
N TYR A 294 40.44 11.37 32.32
CA TYR A 294 39.28 10.97 33.12
C TYR A 294 38.32 10.02 32.40
N TYR A 295 38.09 10.22 31.11
CA TYR A 295 37.20 9.34 30.35
C TYR A 295 37.90 8.02 29.99
N PHE A 296 39.12 8.09 29.45
CA PHE A 296 39.85 6.92 28.96
C PHE A 296 40.39 6.01 30.07
N SER A 297 40.62 6.52 31.28
CA SER A 297 40.89 5.69 32.46
C SER A 297 39.69 4.85 32.91
N GLY A 298 38.46 5.26 32.56
CA GLY A 298 37.25 4.61 33.05
C GLY A 298 36.87 4.98 34.49
N ALA A 299 37.59 5.92 35.12
CA ALA A 299 37.36 6.39 36.50
C ALA A 299 35.90 6.81 36.76
N TRP A 300 35.24 7.38 35.76
CA TRP A 300 33.82 7.77 35.82
C TRP A 300 32.84 6.64 36.13
N ALA A 301 33.22 5.37 35.90
CA ALA A 301 32.36 4.21 36.12
C ALA A 301 32.45 3.61 37.54
N HIS A 302 33.39 4.10 38.36
CA HIS A 302 33.66 3.57 39.70
C HIS A 302 34.08 4.64 40.73
N GLN A 303 33.92 5.92 40.39
CA GLN A 303 34.16 7.03 41.32
C GLN A 303 33.25 6.95 42.56
N GLU A 304 33.85 6.99 43.75
CA GLU A 304 33.13 7.08 45.02
C GLU A 304 32.51 8.48 45.24
N ASN A 305 31.46 8.55 46.06
CA ASN A 305 30.82 9.81 46.48
C ASN A 305 30.26 10.69 45.35
N LEU A 306 29.75 10.07 44.27
CA LEU A 306 29.10 10.78 43.16
C LEU A 306 28.01 11.76 43.63
N ARG A 307 27.25 11.40 44.67
CA ARG A 307 26.16 12.22 45.23
C ARG A 307 26.66 13.54 45.80
N GLU A 308 27.85 13.57 46.37
CA GLU A 308 28.47 14.78 46.91
C GLU A 308 28.98 15.72 45.80
N THR A 309 29.13 15.22 44.57
CA THR A 309 29.55 16.01 43.41
C THR A 309 28.39 16.73 42.71
N LEU A 310 27.14 16.45 43.07
CA LEU A 310 25.96 16.97 42.37
C LEU A 310 25.84 18.50 42.44
N LEU A 311 26.15 19.07 43.61
CA LEU A 311 26.10 20.52 43.85
C LEU A 311 27.46 21.20 43.59
N LYS A 312 28.53 20.43 43.41
CA LYS A 312 29.86 20.95 43.06
C LYS A 312 29.87 21.47 41.61
N PRO A 313 30.86 22.32 41.25
CA PRO A 313 31.09 22.77 39.88
C PRO A 313 31.04 21.63 38.87
N GLY A 314 30.14 21.74 37.90
CA GLY A 314 29.90 20.74 36.85
C GLY A 314 30.67 20.97 35.56
N LEU A 315 31.37 22.09 35.44
CA LEU A 315 32.16 22.49 34.27
C LEU A 315 33.52 23.05 34.72
N TYR A 316 34.55 22.73 33.94
CA TYR A 316 35.92 23.15 34.16
C TYR A 316 36.51 23.61 32.82
N LEU A 317 36.64 24.92 32.65
CA LEU A 317 37.07 25.56 31.40
C LEU A 317 38.22 26.52 31.69
N PHE A 318 39.21 26.54 30.79
CA PHE A 318 40.38 27.44 30.89
C PHE A 318 41.11 27.36 32.24
N GLY A 319 41.17 26.16 32.83
CA GLY A 319 41.82 25.94 34.13
C GLY A 319 41.01 26.38 35.36
N MET A 320 39.76 26.83 35.18
CA MET A 320 38.89 27.31 36.28
C MET A 320 37.58 26.52 36.37
N PRO A 321 37.14 26.13 37.58
CA PRO A 321 35.82 25.55 37.80
C PRO A 321 34.75 26.64 37.71
N LEU A 322 33.74 26.43 36.87
CA LEU A 322 32.60 27.36 36.79
C LEU A 322 31.58 27.05 37.89
N PRO A 323 30.98 28.06 38.56
CA PRO A 323 30.04 27.89 39.66
C PRO A 323 28.63 27.43 39.19
N LEU A 324 28.57 26.57 38.17
CA LEU A 324 27.35 25.94 37.71
C LEU A 324 27.29 24.52 38.30
N PRO A 325 26.30 24.20 39.15
CA PRO A 325 26.18 22.86 39.73
C PRO A 325 26.10 21.76 38.67
N LYS A 326 26.72 20.61 38.93
CA LYS A 326 26.67 19.43 38.05
C LYS A 326 25.24 19.06 37.64
N LEU A 327 24.29 19.15 38.57
CA LEU A 327 22.85 18.90 38.35
C LEU A 327 22.25 19.74 37.21
N VAL A 328 22.72 20.97 37.01
CA VAL A 328 22.27 21.87 35.94
C VAL A 328 23.18 21.78 34.72
N ALA A 329 24.49 21.63 34.93
CA ALA A 329 25.48 21.55 33.86
C ALA A 329 25.23 20.37 32.90
N VAL A 330 24.87 19.20 33.44
CA VAL A 330 24.59 17.99 32.62
C VAL A 330 23.43 18.20 31.65
N PRO A 331 22.18 18.49 32.10
CA PRO A 331 21.08 18.69 31.17
C PRO A 331 21.33 19.89 30.25
N LEU A 332 21.93 20.98 30.76
CA LEU A 332 22.23 22.15 29.92
C LEU A 332 23.16 21.78 28.76
N THR A 333 24.26 21.07 29.03
CA THR A 333 25.21 20.67 27.98
C THR A 333 24.57 19.70 26.99
N LEU A 334 23.92 18.63 27.45
CA LEU A 334 23.26 17.68 26.55
C LEU A 334 22.16 18.35 25.72
N GLY A 335 21.37 19.24 26.32
CA GLY A 335 20.32 20.00 25.66
C GLY A 335 20.87 20.95 24.59
N LEU A 336 21.90 21.73 24.92
CA LEU A 336 22.55 22.66 23.97
C LEU A 336 23.16 21.92 22.78
N PHE A 337 23.85 20.80 23.02
CA PHE A 337 24.41 20.00 21.93
C PHE A 337 23.32 19.34 21.08
N SER A 338 22.22 18.85 21.70
CA SER A 338 21.09 18.28 20.97
C SER A 338 20.37 19.32 20.09
N ILE A 339 20.11 20.51 20.64
CA ILE A 339 19.53 21.63 19.89
C ILE A 339 20.50 22.08 18.78
N GLY A 340 21.79 22.18 19.08
CA GLY A 340 22.83 22.51 18.09
C GLY A 340 22.87 21.50 16.94
N GLY A 341 22.81 20.21 17.25
CA GLY A 341 22.73 19.13 16.25
C GLY A 341 21.49 19.25 15.38
N TYR A 342 20.33 19.53 15.99
CA TYR A 342 19.08 19.79 15.26
C TYR A 342 19.17 21.00 14.31
N LEU A 343 19.65 22.15 14.83
CA LEU A 343 19.79 23.37 14.03
C LEU A 343 20.79 23.19 12.88
N LEU A 344 21.89 22.48 13.13
CA LEU A 344 22.89 22.17 12.11
C LEU A 344 22.30 21.25 11.03
N GLY A 345 21.61 20.17 11.42
CA GLY A 345 20.97 19.25 10.48
C GLY A 345 19.94 19.95 9.58
N VAL A 346 19.08 20.79 10.16
CA VAL A 346 18.11 21.60 9.40
C VAL A 346 18.80 22.60 8.48
N SER A 347 19.90 23.22 8.93
CA SER A 347 20.67 24.16 8.11
C SER A 347 21.33 23.47 6.90
N VAL A 348 21.90 22.28 7.11
CA VAL A 348 22.47 21.45 6.04
C VAL A 348 21.39 21.02 5.05
N GLU A 349 20.21 20.62 5.52
CA GLU A 349 19.08 20.25 4.67
C GLU A 349 18.66 21.41 3.77
N ARG A 350 18.46 22.61 4.35
CA ARG A 350 18.09 23.82 3.60
C ARG A 350 19.16 24.21 2.58
N TYR A 351 20.44 24.11 2.95
CA TYR A 351 21.54 24.37 2.05
C TYR A 351 21.57 23.40 0.86
N CYS A 352 21.40 22.10 1.12
CA CYS A 352 21.34 21.09 0.07
C CYS A 352 20.16 21.32 -0.86
N GLN A 353 18.97 21.59 -0.33
CA GLN A 353 17.77 21.92 -1.13
C GLN A 353 18.03 23.11 -2.05
N ALA A 354 18.57 24.21 -1.51
CA ALA A 354 18.89 25.40 -2.28
C ALA A 354 19.95 25.12 -3.37
N SER A 355 20.95 24.29 -3.08
CA SER A 355 21.99 23.90 -4.05
C SER A 355 21.42 23.08 -5.22
N PHE A 356 20.56 22.10 -4.93
CA PHE A 356 19.91 21.28 -5.97
C PHE A 356 18.91 22.06 -6.82
N GLN A 357 18.18 23.00 -6.22
CA GLN A 357 17.32 23.93 -6.96
C GLN A 357 18.12 24.82 -7.90
N ARG A 358 19.27 25.37 -7.46
CA ARG A 358 20.17 26.16 -8.32
C ARG A 358 20.71 25.37 -9.50
N LYS A 359 20.94 24.06 -9.34
CA LYS A 359 21.40 23.16 -10.42
C LYS A 359 20.29 22.66 -11.35
N LYS A 360 19.05 23.12 -11.19
CA LYS A 360 17.85 22.66 -11.92
C LYS A 360 17.63 21.13 -11.87
N GLN A 361 18.13 20.47 -10.82
CA GLN A 361 17.93 19.03 -10.58
C GLN A 361 17.20 18.84 -9.25
N PRO A 362 15.86 18.99 -9.21
CA PRO A 362 15.10 18.82 -7.99
C PRO A 362 15.20 17.38 -7.49
N ILE A 363 15.68 17.21 -6.26
CA ILE A 363 15.72 15.91 -5.58
C ILE A 363 14.44 15.73 -4.76
N ARG A 364 13.85 14.53 -4.83
CA ARG A 364 12.71 14.13 -4.00
C ARG A 364 13.03 14.28 -2.49
N PRO A 365 12.13 14.87 -1.68
CA PRO A 365 12.41 15.17 -0.28
C PRO A 365 12.73 13.93 0.55
N GLU A 366 12.12 12.79 0.24
CA GLU A 366 12.37 11.49 0.89
C GLU A 366 13.84 11.07 0.71
N LEU A 367 14.35 11.19 -0.53
CA LEU A 367 15.71 10.78 -0.87
C LEU A 367 16.76 11.70 -0.26
N LEU A 368 16.47 13.00 -0.20
CA LEU A 368 17.36 13.96 0.45
C LEU A 368 17.49 13.64 1.95
N GLN A 369 16.36 13.49 2.64
CA GLN A 369 16.37 13.20 4.08
C GLN A 369 17.03 11.86 4.37
N HIS A 370 16.76 10.84 3.55
CA HIS A 370 17.42 9.54 3.66
C HIS A 370 18.96 9.65 3.60
N ARG A 371 19.50 10.41 2.64
CA ARG A 371 20.97 10.60 2.51
C ARG A 371 21.56 11.30 3.72
N ILE A 372 20.92 12.37 4.20
CA ILE A 372 21.41 13.10 5.39
C ILE A 372 21.34 12.20 6.63
N PHE A 373 20.23 11.49 6.86
CA PHE A 373 20.08 10.55 7.97
C PHE A 373 21.11 9.42 7.94
N THR A 374 21.46 8.93 6.74
CA THR A 374 22.50 7.92 6.57
C THR A 374 23.88 8.46 6.99
N ILE A 375 24.21 9.70 6.62
CA ILE A 375 25.46 10.37 7.07
C ILE A 375 25.44 10.60 8.59
N CYS A 376 24.32 11.08 9.13
CA CYS A 376 24.16 11.29 10.58
C CYS A 376 24.39 9.98 11.35
N THR A 377 23.84 8.87 10.87
CA THR A 377 24.01 7.54 11.49
C THR A 377 25.45 7.07 11.40
N PHE A 378 26.07 7.19 10.23
CA PHE A 378 27.48 6.84 10.03
C PHE A 378 28.40 7.65 10.95
N PHE A 379 28.19 8.96 11.04
CA PHE A 379 28.93 9.83 11.95
C PHE A 379 28.71 9.46 13.42
N ALA A 380 27.44 9.34 13.85
CA ALA A 380 27.10 9.02 15.24
C ALA A 380 27.67 7.66 15.67
N PHE A 381 27.62 6.66 14.78
CA PHE A 381 28.17 5.32 15.05
C PHE A 381 29.69 5.37 15.25
N ASN A 382 30.42 5.97 14.30
CA ASN A 382 31.87 6.05 14.39
C ASN A 382 32.32 6.91 15.58
N PHE A 383 31.69 8.07 15.79
CA PHE A 383 31.96 8.93 16.93
C PHE A 383 31.68 8.21 18.25
N PHE A 384 30.58 7.43 18.33
CA PHE A 384 30.29 6.62 19.51
C PHE A 384 31.42 5.64 19.81
N PHE A 385 31.96 4.94 18.80
CA PHE A 385 33.01 3.93 19.01
C PHE A 385 34.43 4.47 19.19
N VAL A 386 34.67 5.77 18.95
CA VAL A 386 35.90 6.43 19.41
C VAL A 386 36.01 6.38 20.94
N PHE A 387 34.88 6.50 21.65
CA PHE A 387 34.82 6.56 23.11
C PHE A 387 34.23 5.30 23.75
N GLY A 388 33.16 4.75 23.18
CA GLY A 388 32.41 3.62 23.67
C GLY A 388 33.25 2.35 23.79
N GLY A 389 33.36 1.82 25.01
CA GLY A 389 34.18 0.63 25.31
C GLY A 389 35.69 0.90 25.32
N ARG A 390 36.13 2.12 24.98
CA ARG A 390 37.56 2.48 24.86
C ARG A 390 38.38 2.19 26.13
N PRO A 391 37.89 2.45 27.37
CA PRO A 391 38.65 2.14 28.58
C PRO A 391 39.08 0.68 28.67
N LEU A 392 38.23 -0.26 28.23
CA LEU A 392 38.55 -1.69 28.23
C LEU A 392 39.41 -2.10 27.03
N ILE A 393 39.20 -1.48 25.87
CA ILE A 393 40.00 -1.76 24.66
C ILE A 393 41.45 -1.33 24.86
N LEU A 394 41.71 -0.23 25.58
CA LEU A 394 43.06 0.24 25.90
C LEU A 394 43.86 -0.74 26.75
N LEU A 395 43.20 -1.70 27.42
CA LEU A 395 43.86 -2.77 28.17
C LEU A 395 44.34 -3.92 27.27
N LEU A 396 43.88 -3.98 26.02
CA LEU A 396 44.28 -5.01 25.06
C LEU A 396 45.61 -4.65 24.39
N PRO A 397 46.36 -5.65 23.89
CA PRO A 397 47.53 -5.43 23.03
C PRO A 397 47.22 -4.53 21.83
N LEU A 398 48.18 -3.70 21.41
CA LEU A 398 48.01 -2.69 20.35
C LEU A 398 47.42 -3.27 19.05
N PHE A 399 47.81 -4.48 18.64
CA PHE A 399 47.28 -5.10 17.42
C PHE A 399 45.76 -5.36 17.51
N LEU A 400 45.24 -5.73 18.68
CA LEU A 400 43.80 -5.92 18.90
C LEU A 400 43.03 -4.60 18.91
N GLN A 401 43.66 -3.52 19.38
CA GLN A 401 43.07 -2.18 19.33
C GLN A 401 42.87 -1.72 17.88
N PHE A 402 43.92 -1.82 17.04
CA PHE A 402 43.83 -1.47 15.62
C PHE A 402 42.87 -2.38 14.85
N PHE A 403 42.85 -3.68 15.17
CA PHE A 403 41.91 -4.62 14.57
C PHE A 403 40.46 -4.25 14.88
N TYR A 404 40.17 -3.91 16.14
CA TYR A 404 38.84 -3.45 16.56
C TYR A 404 38.42 -2.18 15.82
N GLU A 405 39.28 -1.15 15.76
CA GLU A 405 39.01 0.08 15.02
C GLU A 405 38.77 -0.19 13.53
N GLY A 406 39.60 -1.03 12.91
CA GLY A 406 39.47 -1.44 11.52
C GLY A 406 38.14 -2.14 11.23
N ILE A 407 37.67 -3.01 12.13
CA ILE A 407 36.35 -3.66 12.00
C ILE A 407 35.22 -2.63 12.09
N VAL A 408 35.25 -1.74 13.09
CA VAL A 408 34.18 -0.74 13.31
C VAL A 408 34.05 0.18 12.10
N VAL A 409 35.17 0.71 11.61
CA VAL A 409 35.18 1.59 10.43
C VAL A 409 34.79 0.81 9.19
N GLY A 410 35.39 -0.36 8.94
CA GLY A 410 35.11 -1.19 7.76
C GLY A 410 33.64 -1.59 7.64
N LEU A 411 33.03 -2.05 8.73
CA LEU A 411 31.61 -2.45 8.73
C LEU A 411 30.67 -1.24 8.61
N SER A 412 30.98 -0.12 9.26
CA SER A 412 30.15 1.08 9.14
C SER A 412 30.24 1.71 7.74
N THR A 413 31.41 1.68 7.10
CA THR A 413 31.58 2.11 5.70
C THR A 413 30.85 1.18 4.72
N LEU A 414 30.90 -0.14 4.94
CA LEU A 414 30.14 -1.09 4.14
C LEU A 414 28.62 -0.86 4.28
N TRP A 415 28.16 -0.58 5.50
CA TRP A 415 26.77 -0.22 5.76
C TRP A 415 26.39 1.07 5.04
N LEU A 416 27.22 2.11 5.13
CA LEU A 416 27.02 3.39 4.44
C LEU A 416 26.89 3.17 2.93
N TYR A 417 27.81 2.43 2.31
CA TYR A 417 27.79 2.16 0.88
C TYR A 417 26.49 1.47 0.43
N ARG A 418 26.05 0.44 1.15
CA ARG A 418 24.83 -0.30 0.83
C ARG A 418 23.57 0.52 1.05
N THR A 419 23.50 1.24 2.17
CA THR A 419 22.34 2.05 2.53
C THR A 419 22.21 3.27 1.62
N TRP A 420 23.32 3.88 1.20
CA TRP A 420 23.32 5.04 0.28
C TRP A 420 22.62 4.79 -1.05
N GLN A 421 22.62 3.54 -1.53
CA GLN A 421 21.98 3.13 -2.79
C GLN A 421 20.48 2.81 -2.63
N ARG A 422 19.92 2.91 -1.43
CA ARG A 422 18.49 2.68 -1.18
C ARG A 422 17.67 3.91 -1.55
N ASN A 423 16.48 3.65 -2.10
CA ASN A 423 15.51 4.65 -2.46
C ASN A 423 14.09 4.04 -2.34
N PRO A 424 13.04 4.86 -2.17
CA PRO A 424 11.68 4.37 -2.00
C PRO A 424 11.14 3.64 -3.24
N ASP A 425 11.51 4.07 -4.45
CA ASP A 425 11.07 3.44 -5.70
C ASP A 425 11.56 2.00 -5.82
N ARG A 426 12.81 1.74 -5.41
CA ARG A 426 13.42 0.40 -5.40
C ARG A 426 12.72 -0.50 -4.40
N TYR A 427 12.35 0.01 -3.23
CA TYR A 427 11.54 -0.74 -2.26
C TYR A 427 10.17 -1.13 -2.85
N ALA A 428 9.48 -0.17 -3.48
CA ALA A 428 8.20 -0.41 -4.15
C ALA A 428 8.31 -1.46 -5.27
N ARG A 429 9.31 -1.31 -6.16
CA ARG A 429 9.62 -2.28 -7.23
C ARG A 429 9.93 -3.67 -6.70
N GLU A 430 10.79 -3.77 -5.68
CA GLU A 430 11.15 -5.05 -5.05
C GLU A 430 9.90 -5.78 -4.50
N GLY A 431 8.97 -5.05 -3.87
CA GLY A 431 7.73 -5.63 -3.34
C GLY A 431 6.77 -6.07 -4.45
N LEU A 432 6.59 -5.26 -5.49
CA LEU A 432 5.72 -5.59 -6.63
C LEU A 432 6.27 -6.76 -7.45
N ALA A 433 7.58 -6.81 -7.70
CA ALA A 433 8.20 -7.96 -8.38
C ALA A 433 8.01 -9.26 -7.60
N SER A 434 8.03 -9.23 -6.27
CA SER A 434 7.77 -10.42 -5.45
C SER A 434 6.32 -10.90 -5.59
N ARG A 435 5.34 -9.99 -5.75
CA ARG A 435 3.94 -10.35 -6.03
C ARG A 435 3.81 -10.92 -7.45
N LEU A 436 4.42 -10.27 -8.44
CA LEU A 436 4.43 -10.73 -9.82
C LEU A 436 5.06 -12.12 -9.95
N ARG A 437 6.19 -12.36 -9.27
CA ARG A 437 6.84 -13.68 -9.25
C ARG A 437 5.90 -14.78 -8.74
N ARG A 438 5.14 -14.52 -7.66
CA ARG A 438 4.14 -15.46 -7.14
C ARG A 438 3.05 -15.76 -8.16
N GLN A 439 2.56 -14.73 -8.86
CA GLN A 439 1.52 -14.89 -9.87
C GLN A 439 2.04 -15.65 -11.11
N LEU A 440 3.26 -15.35 -11.57
CA LEU A 440 3.91 -16.11 -12.65
C LEU A 440 4.08 -17.59 -12.30
N GLY A 441 4.39 -17.91 -11.04
CA GLY A 441 4.47 -19.29 -10.55
C GLY A 441 3.13 -20.04 -10.62
N LYS A 442 1.99 -19.35 -10.48
CA LYS A 442 0.65 -19.95 -10.59
C LYS A 442 0.27 -20.28 -12.03
N LEU A 443 0.78 -19.52 -13.00
CA LEU A 443 0.41 -19.63 -14.42
C LEU A 443 1.01 -20.84 -15.17
N LYS A 444 1.73 -21.74 -14.47
CA LYS A 444 2.33 -22.99 -15.02
C LYS A 444 3.00 -22.79 -16.39
N LEU A 445 3.75 -21.70 -16.55
CA LEU A 445 4.46 -21.39 -17.78
C LEU A 445 5.72 -22.29 -17.90
N ASN A 446 6.11 -22.67 -19.12
CA ASN A 446 7.37 -23.38 -19.37
C ASN A 446 8.56 -22.42 -19.25
N VAL A 447 8.88 -22.00 -18.03
CA VAL A 447 9.93 -21.00 -17.77
C VAL A 447 11.33 -21.63 -17.71
N GLU A 448 11.41 -22.93 -17.40
CA GLU A 448 12.68 -23.63 -17.18
C GLU A 448 13.62 -23.61 -18.39
N GLN A 449 13.05 -23.62 -19.61
CA GLN A 449 13.81 -23.53 -20.86
C GLN A 449 14.55 -22.18 -21.02
N PHE A 450 14.01 -21.10 -20.44
CA PHE A 450 14.53 -19.74 -20.58
C PHE A 450 15.41 -19.30 -19.41
N LEU A 451 15.49 -20.12 -18.35
CA LEU A 451 16.20 -19.78 -17.12
C LEU A 451 17.48 -20.60 -16.93
N GLU A 452 17.93 -21.34 -17.95
CA GLU A 452 19.15 -22.16 -17.90
C GLU A 452 19.20 -23.07 -16.65
N GLY A 453 18.04 -23.60 -16.22
CA GLY A 453 17.91 -24.42 -15.01
C GLY A 453 17.78 -23.65 -13.68
N ARG A 454 17.74 -22.31 -13.69
CA ARG A 454 17.41 -21.49 -12.50
C ARG A 454 15.89 -21.51 -12.25
N SER A 455 15.49 -21.52 -10.98
CA SER A 455 14.07 -21.37 -10.60
C SER A 455 13.63 -19.90 -10.62
N LEU A 456 12.32 -19.67 -10.75
CA LEU A 456 11.72 -18.33 -10.66
C LEU A 456 12.09 -17.58 -9.36
N GLU A 457 12.28 -18.32 -8.27
CA GLU A 457 12.67 -17.80 -6.96
C GLU A 457 14.09 -17.21 -6.92
N ALA A 458 14.97 -17.68 -7.82
CA ALA A 458 16.36 -17.24 -7.90
C ALA A 458 16.55 -15.99 -8.77
N LEU A 459 15.48 -15.48 -9.40
CA LEU A 459 15.54 -14.28 -10.25
C LEU A 459 15.56 -13.01 -9.41
N SER A 460 16.41 -12.06 -9.79
CA SER A 460 16.41 -10.70 -9.27
C SER A 460 15.15 -9.93 -9.69
N THR A 461 14.88 -8.80 -9.02
CA THR A 461 13.73 -7.93 -9.31
C THR A 461 13.67 -7.53 -10.78
N ASP A 462 14.81 -7.11 -11.34
CA ASP A 462 14.88 -6.62 -12.72
C ASP A 462 14.74 -7.79 -13.71
N GLU A 463 15.34 -8.95 -13.42
CA GLU A 463 15.15 -10.17 -14.22
C GLU A 463 13.67 -10.60 -14.28
N VAL A 464 12.89 -10.44 -13.19
CA VAL A 464 11.46 -10.76 -13.18
C VAL A 464 10.67 -9.86 -14.13
N TYR A 465 10.95 -8.56 -14.16
CA TYR A 465 10.28 -7.63 -15.08
C TYR A 465 10.69 -7.89 -16.54
N VAL A 466 11.98 -8.12 -16.80
CA VAL A 466 12.46 -8.49 -18.13
C VAL A 466 11.83 -9.79 -18.61
N LEU A 467 11.75 -10.80 -17.74
CA LEU A 467 11.08 -12.06 -18.04
C LEU A 467 9.62 -11.82 -18.42
N ALA A 468 8.87 -11.05 -17.62
CA ALA A 468 7.48 -10.73 -17.90
C ALA A 468 7.29 -10.00 -19.24
N LYS A 469 8.30 -9.28 -19.73
CA LYS A 469 8.26 -8.59 -21.03
C LYS A 469 8.61 -9.48 -22.22
N VAL A 470 9.50 -10.45 -22.03
CA VAL A 470 10.13 -11.23 -23.13
C VAL A 470 9.57 -12.65 -23.25
N LEU A 471 8.87 -13.17 -22.23
CA LEU A 471 8.49 -14.58 -22.17
C LEU A 471 7.56 -15.02 -23.33
N PRO A 472 7.98 -15.98 -24.17
CA PRO A 472 7.12 -16.54 -25.20
C PRO A 472 5.91 -17.26 -24.60
N GLY A 473 4.71 -17.00 -25.13
CA GLY A 473 3.47 -17.62 -24.62
C GLY A 473 2.86 -16.92 -23.39
N PHE A 474 3.42 -15.79 -22.94
CA PHE A 474 2.75 -14.86 -22.03
C PHE A 474 1.80 -13.96 -22.81
N SER A 475 0.66 -14.54 -23.19
CA SER A 475 -0.40 -13.85 -23.95
C SER A 475 -0.96 -12.66 -23.16
N LYS A 476 -1.68 -11.78 -23.86
CA LYS A 476 -2.38 -10.64 -23.26
C LYS A 476 -3.31 -11.07 -22.11
N GLU A 477 -4.02 -12.18 -22.26
CA GLU A 477 -4.88 -12.76 -21.22
C GLU A 477 -4.10 -13.15 -19.97
N LYS A 478 -2.93 -13.80 -20.13
CA LYS A 478 -2.08 -14.17 -18.98
C LYS A 478 -1.45 -12.95 -18.30
N ARG A 479 -1.12 -11.90 -19.06
CA ARG A 479 -0.67 -10.60 -18.52
C ARG A 479 -1.76 -9.95 -17.67
N HIS A 480 -2.98 -9.92 -18.20
CA HIS A 480 -4.17 -9.43 -17.49
C HIS A 480 -4.42 -10.23 -16.21
N GLU A 481 -4.37 -11.55 -16.26
CA GLU A 481 -4.56 -12.42 -15.09
C GLU A 481 -3.46 -12.23 -14.03
N ALA A 482 -2.19 -12.17 -14.46
CA ALA A 482 -1.07 -11.89 -13.55
C ALA A 482 -1.21 -10.52 -12.88
N TYR A 483 -1.55 -9.48 -13.65
CA TYR A 483 -1.77 -8.14 -13.15
C TYR A 483 -2.98 -8.07 -12.20
N LYS A 484 -4.08 -8.74 -12.53
CA LYS A 484 -5.25 -8.90 -11.65
C LYS A 484 -4.86 -9.52 -10.31
N GLY A 485 -4.06 -10.59 -10.34
CA GLY A 485 -3.55 -11.23 -9.13
C GLY A 485 -2.67 -10.32 -8.28
N VAL A 486 -1.79 -9.52 -8.90
CA VAL A 486 -0.95 -8.55 -8.18
C VAL A 486 -1.78 -7.41 -7.59
N LEU A 487 -2.74 -6.87 -8.34
CA LEU A 487 -3.63 -5.81 -7.87
C LEU A 487 -4.50 -6.29 -6.71
N ARG A 488 -5.04 -7.51 -6.78
CA ARG A 488 -5.77 -8.14 -5.68
C ARG A 488 -4.93 -8.21 -4.40
N GLU A 489 -3.72 -8.77 -4.47
CA GLU A 489 -2.81 -8.86 -3.32
C GLU A 489 -2.44 -7.48 -2.77
N ALA A 490 -2.23 -6.49 -3.65
CA ALA A 490 -1.90 -5.13 -3.23
C ALA A 490 -3.07 -4.41 -2.52
N LEU A 491 -4.31 -4.65 -2.94
CA LEU A 491 -5.53 -4.16 -2.27
C LEU A 491 -5.76 -4.86 -0.92
N GLU A 492 -5.59 -6.19 -0.87
CA GLU A 492 -5.74 -6.98 0.36
C GLU A 492 -4.76 -6.54 1.46
N GLU A 493 -3.50 -6.31 1.09
CA GLU A 493 -2.45 -5.86 2.01
C GLU A 493 -2.60 -4.38 2.43
N GLY A 494 -3.50 -3.62 1.79
CA GLY A 494 -3.63 -2.18 1.96
C GLY A 494 -2.36 -1.43 1.50
N TYR A 495 -1.67 -1.96 0.47
CA TYR A 495 -0.57 -1.27 -0.20
C TYR A 495 -1.11 -0.21 -1.17
N VAL A 496 -2.23 -0.50 -1.82
CA VAL A 496 -2.99 0.45 -2.65
C VAL A 496 -4.46 0.46 -2.22
N ASN A 497 -5.14 1.57 -2.50
CA ASN A 497 -6.60 1.67 -2.45
C ASN A 497 -7.13 1.74 -3.89
N SER A 498 -8.43 1.48 -4.09
CA SER A 498 -9.07 1.59 -5.41
C SER A 498 -8.75 2.91 -6.12
N ALA A 499 -8.83 4.04 -5.39
CA ALA A 499 -8.56 5.37 -5.92
C ALA A 499 -7.07 5.67 -6.24
N SER A 500 -6.11 5.05 -5.52
CA SER A 500 -4.67 5.32 -5.71
C SER A 500 -3.94 4.26 -6.51
N SER A 501 -4.59 3.12 -6.79
CA SER A 501 -3.99 1.96 -7.44
C SER A 501 -3.41 2.27 -8.83
N LEU A 502 -4.06 3.14 -9.60
CA LEU A 502 -3.64 3.55 -10.93
C LEU A 502 -2.26 4.25 -10.92
N GLU A 503 -2.03 5.15 -9.97
CA GLU A 503 -0.79 5.91 -9.83
C GLU A 503 0.34 5.05 -9.23
N VAL A 504 0.05 4.32 -8.13
CA VAL A 504 1.06 3.51 -7.44
C VAL A 504 1.57 2.35 -8.30
N LEU A 505 0.71 1.78 -9.16
CA LEU A 505 1.08 0.68 -10.06
C LEU A 505 1.50 1.15 -11.46
N GLN A 506 1.59 2.46 -11.72
CA GLN A 506 1.90 3.01 -13.05
C GLN A 506 3.12 2.34 -13.69
N GLN A 507 4.19 2.18 -12.92
CA GLN A 507 5.40 1.57 -13.45
C GLN A 507 5.21 0.09 -13.80
N MET A 508 4.53 -0.68 -12.95
CA MET A 508 4.26 -2.09 -13.23
C MET A 508 3.32 -2.25 -14.44
N ARG A 509 2.34 -1.37 -14.58
CA ARG A 509 1.47 -1.31 -15.77
C ARG A 509 2.30 -1.08 -17.03
N ALA A 510 3.22 -0.13 -17.01
CA ALA A 510 4.10 0.15 -18.14
C ALA A 510 5.00 -1.05 -18.50
N GLU A 511 5.53 -1.78 -17.50
CA GLU A 511 6.38 -2.97 -17.76
C GLU A 511 5.58 -4.16 -18.30
N LEU A 512 4.32 -4.32 -17.89
CA LEU A 512 3.42 -5.37 -18.37
C LEU A 512 2.63 -4.96 -19.61
N ASP A 513 2.76 -3.72 -20.08
CA ASP A 513 2.01 -3.16 -21.21
C ASP A 513 0.49 -3.30 -20.96
N ILE A 514 0.06 -2.81 -19.79
CA ILE A 514 -1.34 -2.71 -19.34
C ILE A 514 -1.80 -1.26 -19.39
N SER A 515 -2.85 -0.97 -20.15
CA SER A 515 -3.40 0.39 -20.29
C SER A 515 -4.17 0.85 -19.04
N GLU A 516 -4.50 2.14 -18.94
CA GLU A 516 -5.35 2.63 -17.85
C GLU A 516 -6.76 2.04 -17.90
N ASP A 517 -7.31 1.84 -19.10
CA ASP A 517 -8.63 1.26 -19.27
C ASP A 517 -8.64 -0.23 -18.91
N GLU A 518 -7.61 -0.99 -19.29
CA GLU A 518 -7.46 -2.37 -18.83
C GLU A 518 -7.35 -2.46 -17.32
N HIS A 519 -6.61 -1.55 -16.67
CA HIS A 519 -6.57 -1.50 -15.22
C HIS A 519 -7.96 -1.25 -14.60
N ARG A 520 -8.79 -0.39 -15.21
CA ARG A 520 -10.17 -0.16 -14.75
C ARG A 520 -11.07 -1.38 -14.98
N VAL A 521 -10.88 -2.10 -16.09
CA VAL A 521 -11.56 -3.39 -16.34
C VAL A 521 -11.18 -4.41 -15.27
N VAL A 522 -9.89 -4.54 -14.94
CA VAL A 522 -9.42 -5.42 -13.85
C VAL A 522 -10.03 -5.00 -12.50
N LEU A 523 -10.11 -3.70 -12.22
CA LEU A 523 -10.79 -3.23 -11.00
C LEU A 523 -12.27 -3.60 -11.00
N ALA A 524 -12.96 -3.47 -12.15
CA ALA A 524 -14.36 -3.88 -12.26
C ALA A 524 -14.54 -5.38 -12.04
N GLU A 525 -13.68 -6.22 -12.65
CA GLU A 525 -13.65 -7.68 -12.42
C GLU A 525 -13.42 -8.00 -10.95
N LEU A 526 -12.41 -7.39 -10.31
CA LEU A 526 -12.14 -7.57 -8.89
C LEU A 526 -13.31 -7.13 -8.01
N GLY A 527 -14.06 -6.10 -8.42
CA GLY A 527 -15.27 -5.66 -7.76
C GLY A 527 -16.42 -6.66 -7.84
N VAL A 528 -16.44 -7.54 -8.85
CA VAL A 528 -17.36 -8.68 -8.93
C VAL A 528 -16.84 -9.88 -8.13
N GLU A 529 -15.52 -10.08 -8.13
CA GLU A 529 -14.81 -11.17 -7.43
C GLU A 529 -14.83 -11.04 -5.90
N ASP A 530 -14.52 -9.86 -5.37
CA ASP A 530 -14.65 -9.53 -3.96
C ASP A 530 -15.01 -8.04 -3.84
N PRO A 531 -16.32 -7.72 -3.77
CA PRO A 531 -16.81 -6.36 -3.64
C PRO A 531 -16.23 -5.61 -2.43
N ALA A 532 -15.86 -6.32 -1.36
CA ALA A 532 -15.28 -5.71 -0.17
C ALA A 532 -13.85 -5.19 -0.40
N LEU A 533 -13.16 -5.60 -1.47
CA LEU A 533 -11.83 -5.07 -1.82
C LEU A 533 -11.87 -3.60 -2.20
N LEU A 534 -12.97 -3.15 -2.80
CA LEU A 534 -13.10 -1.81 -3.34
C LEU A 534 -13.81 -0.84 -2.40
N ASP A 535 -14.28 -1.32 -1.24
CA ASP A 535 -15.00 -0.52 -0.25
C ASP A 535 -14.08 0.55 0.38
N PRO A 536 -14.30 1.85 0.11
CA PRO A 536 -13.47 2.92 0.67
C PRO A 536 -13.63 3.09 2.19
N ALA A 537 -14.73 2.57 2.77
CA ALA A 537 -14.94 2.62 4.22
C ALA A 537 -14.06 1.62 4.97
N GLN A 538 -13.57 0.58 4.29
CA GLN A 538 -12.69 -0.42 4.88
C GLN A 538 -11.22 -0.04 4.68
N GLN A 539 -10.65 0.62 5.68
CA GLN A 539 -9.20 0.86 5.72
C GLN A 539 -8.44 -0.44 6.00
N ARG A 540 -7.97 -1.07 4.91
CA ARG A 540 -7.11 -2.24 4.97
C ARG A 540 -5.69 -1.84 5.36
N SER A 541 -5.02 -2.70 6.12
CA SER A 541 -3.61 -2.53 6.47
C SER A 541 -2.96 -3.89 6.62
N ARG A 542 -1.68 -3.96 6.28
CA ARG A 542 -0.88 -5.19 6.36
C ARG A 542 -0.88 -5.77 7.77
N GLU A 543 -0.78 -4.92 8.80
CA GLU A 543 -0.86 -5.30 10.20
C GLU A 543 -2.18 -6.00 10.52
N ASN A 544 -3.28 -5.46 9.99
CA ASN A 544 -4.60 -6.03 10.19
C ASN A 544 -4.77 -7.32 9.42
N LEU A 545 -4.33 -7.38 8.16
CA LEU A 545 -4.34 -8.60 7.34
C LEU A 545 -3.57 -9.74 8.04
N VAL A 546 -2.37 -9.46 8.56
CA VAL A 546 -1.56 -10.43 9.31
C VAL A 546 -2.29 -10.92 10.57
N ARG A 547 -3.03 -10.03 11.25
CA ARG A 547 -3.83 -10.39 12.43
C ARG A 547 -5.01 -11.29 12.06
N LEU A 548 -5.78 -10.92 11.04
CA LEU A 548 -6.97 -11.66 10.58
C LEU A 548 -6.58 -13.04 10.03
N THR A 549 -5.57 -13.10 9.15
CA THR A 549 -5.05 -14.36 8.59
C THR A 549 -4.41 -15.25 9.66
N GLY A 550 -3.73 -14.65 10.65
CA GLY A 550 -3.20 -15.36 11.82
C GLY A 550 -4.30 -16.01 12.65
N TYR A 551 -5.37 -15.25 12.96
CA TYR A 551 -6.52 -15.76 13.69
C TYR A 551 -7.25 -16.87 12.92
N ARG A 552 -7.54 -16.66 11.62
CA ARG A 552 -8.18 -17.68 10.76
C ARG A 552 -7.42 -19.00 10.80
N LYS A 553 -6.09 -18.98 10.64
CA LYS A 553 -5.27 -20.20 10.67
C LYS A 553 -5.23 -20.86 12.04
N ALA A 554 -5.21 -20.08 13.11
CA ALA A 554 -5.27 -20.63 14.46
C ALA A 554 -6.63 -21.30 14.73
N LEU A 555 -7.72 -20.66 14.26
CA LEU A 555 -9.07 -21.17 14.34
C LEU A 555 -9.26 -22.47 13.53
N GLU A 556 -8.86 -22.50 12.26
CA GLU A 556 -8.88 -23.69 11.39
C GLU A 556 -8.17 -24.88 12.04
N ARG A 557 -7.01 -24.62 12.68
CA ARG A 557 -6.25 -25.67 13.39
C ARG A 557 -6.99 -26.17 14.62
N MET A 558 -7.51 -25.28 15.47
CA MET A 558 -8.29 -25.67 16.64
C MET A 558 -9.53 -26.48 16.26
N LEU A 559 -10.24 -26.07 15.20
CA LEU A 559 -11.36 -26.81 14.63
C LEU A 559 -10.91 -28.20 14.14
N SER A 560 -9.79 -28.30 13.42
CA SER A 560 -9.27 -29.57 12.92
C SER A 560 -8.84 -30.54 14.05
N LEU A 561 -8.31 -30.01 15.16
CA LEU A 561 -7.93 -30.80 16.33
C LEU A 561 -9.16 -31.30 17.09
N GLN A 562 -10.18 -30.45 17.26
CA GLN A 562 -11.44 -30.85 17.90
C GLN A 562 -12.22 -31.86 17.06
N GLN A 563 -12.28 -31.69 15.73
CA GLN A 563 -12.89 -32.68 14.83
C GLN A 563 -12.22 -34.06 14.92
N ARG A 564 -10.91 -34.11 15.19
CA ARG A 564 -10.18 -35.38 15.41
C ARG A 564 -10.45 -36.01 16.77
N GLN A 565 -10.84 -35.22 17.77
CA GLN A 565 -11.08 -35.66 19.15
C GLN A 565 -12.55 -35.97 19.43
N ALA A 566 -13.48 -35.44 18.65
CA ALA A 566 -14.92 -35.56 18.92
C ALA A 566 -15.63 -36.51 17.93
N THR A 567 -16.19 -37.59 18.46
CA THR A 567 -17.27 -38.38 17.86
C THR A 567 -18.60 -37.59 17.90
N PHE A 568 -18.61 -36.34 17.42
CA PHE A 568 -19.77 -35.44 17.52
C PHE A 568 -20.18 -34.87 16.15
N GLN A 569 -21.43 -35.13 15.77
CA GLN A 569 -22.15 -34.49 14.67
C GLN A 569 -22.56 -33.08 15.11
N ALA A 570 -21.69 -32.10 14.95
CA ALA A 570 -22.08 -30.69 15.02
C ALA A 570 -22.29 -30.17 13.60
N ASN A 571 -23.51 -29.74 13.28
CA ASN A 571 -23.93 -29.33 11.94
C ASN A 571 -23.45 -27.92 11.53
N SER A 572 -22.73 -27.17 12.38
CA SER A 572 -22.17 -25.86 11.99
C SER A 572 -20.94 -25.45 12.83
N ALA A 573 -19.98 -24.78 12.20
CA ALA A 573 -18.77 -24.27 12.87
C ALA A 573 -19.11 -23.18 13.91
N GLN A 574 -20.18 -22.43 13.67
CA GLN A 574 -20.64 -21.35 14.55
C GLN A 574 -21.11 -21.85 15.93
N ALA A 575 -21.76 -23.02 16.01
CA ALA A 575 -22.22 -23.60 17.26
C ALA A 575 -21.05 -24.07 18.15
N LEU A 576 -20.02 -24.65 17.54
CA LEU A 576 -18.78 -25.07 18.22
C LEU A 576 -18.00 -23.87 18.81
N VAL A 577 -17.98 -22.75 18.09
CA VAL A 577 -17.20 -21.57 18.45
C VAL A 577 -17.86 -20.74 19.56
N GLY A 578 -19.20 -20.73 19.63
CA GLY A 578 -19.95 -19.92 20.58
C GLY A 578 -19.79 -20.30 22.06
N GLU A 579 -19.58 -21.58 22.37
CA GLU A 579 -19.66 -22.10 23.75
C GLU A 579 -18.30 -22.41 24.41
N SER A 580 -17.23 -22.65 23.64
CA SER A 580 -15.96 -23.08 24.23
C SER A 580 -15.08 -21.91 24.69
N GLU A 581 -14.62 -21.99 25.96
CA GLU A 581 -13.66 -21.04 26.53
C GLU A 581 -12.39 -20.91 25.69
N ALA A 582 -11.97 -21.97 25.00
CA ALA A 582 -10.76 -21.98 24.20
C ALA A 582 -10.86 -21.01 23.01
N PHE A 583 -12.00 -20.96 22.33
CA PHE A 583 -12.25 -20.00 21.25
C PHE A 583 -12.37 -18.58 21.76
N GLN A 584 -13.00 -18.38 22.92
CA GLN A 584 -13.04 -17.06 23.57
C GLN A 584 -11.64 -16.56 23.94
N ARG A 585 -10.75 -17.44 24.40
CA ARG A 585 -9.34 -17.11 24.67
C ARG A 585 -8.61 -16.74 23.38
N LEU A 586 -8.77 -17.52 22.30
CA LEU A 586 -8.16 -17.23 21.00
C LEU A 586 -8.61 -15.86 20.46
N ARG A 587 -9.92 -15.58 20.52
CA ARG A 587 -10.50 -14.31 20.13
C ARG A 587 -9.91 -13.13 20.90
N ARG A 588 -9.73 -13.29 22.22
CA ARG A 588 -9.10 -12.27 23.08
C ARG A 588 -7.63 -12.07 22.71
N GLU A 589 -6.91 -13.15 22.41
CA GLU A 589 -5.49 -13.10 22.08
C GLU A 589 -5.21 -12.31 20.78
N TYR A 590 -6.05 -12.49 19.75
CA TYR A 590 -5.97 -11.74 18.49
C TYR A 590 -6.73 -10.40 18.51
N ALA A 591 -7.35 -10.05 19.64
CA ALA A 591 -8.15 -8.84 19.82
C ALA A 591 -9.21 -8.65 18.71
N MET A 592 -9.96 -9.72 18.41
CA MET A 592 -10.94 -9.79 17.32
C MET A 592 -12.29 -9.15 17.68
N THR A 593 -12.82 -8.31 16.79
CA THR A 593 -14.19 -7.81 16.90
C THR A 593 -15.19 -8.88 16.45
N GLN A 594 -16.46 -8.77 16.86
CA GLN A 594 -17.47 -9.77 16.46
C GLN A 594 -17.71 -9.77 14.95
N ARG A 595 -17.74 -8.58 14.33
CA ARG A 595 -17.94 -8.45 12.89
C ARG A 595 -16.82 -9.15 12.12
N GLU A 596 -15.57 -8.95 12.55
CA GLU A 596 -14.41 -9.62 11.93
C GLU A 596 -14.43 -11.14 12.14
N GLU A 597 -14.83 -11.61 13.33
CA GLU A 597 -14.98 -13.04 13.61
C GLU A 597 -16.10 -13.68 12.79
N GLN A 598 -17.25 -13.01 12.66
CA GLN A 598 -18.37 -13.47 11.84
C GLN A 598 -17.96 -13.61 10.37
N VAL A 599 -17.31 -12.59 9.81
CA VAL A 599 -16.79 -12.65 8.43
C VAL A 599 -15.81 -13.82 8.25
N ILE A 600 -14.92 -14.06 9.23
CA ILE A 600 -13.98 -15.19 9.15
C ILE A 600 -14.69 -16.55 9.27
N LEU A 601 -15.73 -16.64 10.10
CA LEU A 601 -16.53 -17.88 10.23
C LEU A 601 -17.35 -18.15 8.97
N GLU A 602 -17.91 -17.11 8.35
CA GLU A 602 -18.58 -17.18 7.05
C GLU A 602 -17.59 -17.63 5.95
N ASP A 603 -16.37 -17.07 5.93
CA ASP A 603 -15.29 -17.47 5.00
C ASP A 603 -14.81 -18.93 5.17
N LEU A 604 -15.08 -19.55 6.33
CA LEU A 604 -14.75 -20.95 6.60
C LEU A 604 -15.82 -21.92 6.08
N GLU A 605 -17.01 -21.43 5.76
CA GLU A 605 -18.10 -22.16 5.12
C GLU A 605 -18.18 -21.71 3.64
N PRO A 606 -17.51 -22.42 2.70
CA PRO A 606 -17.31 -21.93 1.33
C PRO A 606 -18.61 -21.65 0.57
N THR A 607 -19.67 -22.41 0.86
CA THR A 607 -21.00 -22.23 0.27
C THR A 607 -21.67 -20.96 0.79
N ALA A 608 -21.68 -20.73 2.10
CA ALA A 608 -22.26 -19.53 2.71
C ALA A 608 -21.58 -18.24 2.22
N ALA A 609 -20.25 -18.24 2.08
CA ALA A 609 -19.51 -17.10 1.53
C ALA A 609 -19.87 -16.80 0.07
N LEU A 610 -20.06 -17.85 -0.76
CA LEU A 610 -20.50 -17.71 -2.15
C LEU A 610 -21.93 -17.17 -2.25
N VAL A 611 -22.85 -17.63 -1.38
CA VAL A 611 -24.23 -17.13 -1.32
C VAL A 611 -24.27 -15.67 -0.91
N HIS A 612 -23.58 -15.30 0.17
CA HIS A 612 -23.54 -13.90 0.62
C HIS A 612 -22.97 -12.96 -0.45
N ARG A 613 -21.93 -13.42 -1.16
CA ARG A 613 -21.40 -12.70 -2.32
C ARG A 613 -22.44 -12.58 -3.44
N GLY A 614 -23.17 -13.65 -3.74
CA GLY A 614 -24.29 -13.64 -4.69
C GLY A 614 -25.37 -12.62 -4.33
N GLU A 615 -25.80 -12.57 -3.06
CA GLU A 615 -26.76 -11.58 -2.56
C GLU A 615 -26.27 -10.14 -2.73
N LEU A 616 -24.98 -9.89 -2.45
CA LEU A 616 -24.41 -8.56 -2.59
C LEU A 616 -24.31 -8.14 -4.07
N LEU A 617 -23.98 -9.06 -4.97
CA LEU A 617 -24.02 -8.81 -6.41
C LEU A 617 -25.46 -8.57 -6.91
N LEU A 618 -26.47 -9.29 -6.38
CA LEU A 618 -27.88 -9.02 -6.67
C LEU A 618 -28.32 -7.63 -6.21
N GLN A 619 -27.90 -7.20 -5.01
CA GLN A 619 -28.18 -5.85 -4.52
C GLN A 619 -27.51 -4.77 -5.39
N GLN A 620 -26.26 -5.00 -5.83
CA GLN A 620 -25.59 -4.11 -6.78
C GLN A 620 -26.30 -4.08 -8.14
N LEU A 621 -26.75 -5.23 -8.62
CA LEU A 621 -27.51 -5.35 -9.87
C LEU A 621 -28.82 -4.57 -9.79
N GLN A 622 -29.57 -4.69 -8.69
CA GLN A 622 -30.79 -3.92 -8.46
C GLN A 622 -30.54 -2.41 -8.53
N ASN A 623 -29.51 -1.91 -7.83
CA ASN A 623 -29.12 -0.50 -7.90
C ASN A 623 -28.74 -0.06 -9.33
N LEU A 624 -28.04 -0.91 -10.09
CA LEU A 624 -27.69 -0.61 -11.49
C LEU A 624 -28.92 -0.57 -12.40
N MET A 625 -29.93 -1.39 -12.14
CA MET A 625 -31.17 -1.35 -12.91
C MET A 625 -32.00 -0.11 -12.63
N GLU A 626 -32.08 0.32 -11.37
CA GLU A 626 -32.70 1.60 -11.02
C GLU A 626 -31.98 2.77 -11.71
N ARG A 627 -30.65 2.74 -11.75
CA ARG A 627 -29.85 3.73 -12.52
C ARG A 627 -30.15 3.64 -14.02
N TYR A 628 -30.21 2.45 -14.59
CA TYR A 628 -30.54 2.26 -16.00
C TYR A 628 -31.95 2.80 -16.32
N HIS A 629 -32.92 2.56 -15.42
CA HIS A 629 -34.27 3.10 -15.54
C HIS A 629 -34.26 4.63 -15.44
N ALA A 630 -33.48 5.22 -14.54
CA ALA A 630 -33.30 6.67 -14.43
C ALA A 630 -32.70 7.30 -15.70
N LEU A 631 -31.71 6.66 -16.32
CA LEU A 631 -31.11 7.11 -17.58
C LEU A 631 -32.05 7.02 -18.80
N ASN A 632 -33.16 6.29 -18.68
CA ASN A 632 -34.18 6.14 -19.73
C ASN A 632 -35.39 7.05 -19.55
N GLN A 633 -35.38 7.93 -18.54
CA GLN A 633 -36.47 8.87 -18.28
C GLN A 633 -36.59 9.94 -19.38
N PRO A 634 -37.81 10.39 -19.71
CA PRO A 634 -38.04 11.35 -20.79
C PRO A 634 -37.41 12.73 -20.52
N SER A 635 -37.21 13.10 -19.26
CA SER A 635 -36.58 14.37 -18.85
C SER A 635 -35.14 14.53 -19.33
N LEU A 636 -34.43 13.43 -19.61
CA LEU A 636 -33.04 13.46 -20.08
C LEU A 636 -32.92 13.40 -21.61
N LYS A 637 -34.02 13.23 -22.36
CA LYS A 637 -34.01 13.01 -23.83
C LYS A 637 -33.37 14.13 -24.64
N GLY A 638 -33.22 15.34 -24.09
CA GLY A 638 -32.59 16.48 -24.75
C GLY A 638 -31.10 16.26 -25.09
N GLN A 639 -30.42 15.31 -24.44
CA GLN A 639 -28.98 15.07 -24.59
C GLN A 639 -28.68 13.61 -24.96
N LYS A 640 -29.20 13.16 -26.11
CA LYS A 640 -29.20 11.75 -26.53
C LYS A 640 -27.81 11.10 -26.57
N MET A 641 -26.79 11.79 -27.09
CA MET A 641 -25.45 11.20 -27.29
C MET A 641 -24.69 11.04 -25.97
N ALA A 642 -24.75 12.05 -25.09
CA ALA A 642 -24.19 11.97 -23.74
C ALA A 642 -24.85 10.83 -22.91
N LEU A 643 -26.16 10.62 -23.09
CA LEU A 643 -26.88 9.50 -22.49
C LEU A 643 -26.44 8.13 -23.04
N GLY A 644 -26.14 8.04 -24.34
CA GLY A 644 -25.68 6.80 -24.98
C GLY A 644 -24.47 6.20 -24.26
N LEU A 645 -23.46 7.03 -23.99
CA LEU A 645 -22.25 6.62 -23.28
C LEU A 645 -22.51 6.07 -21.87
N LEU A 646 -23.33 6.77 -21.09
CA LEU A 646 -23.69 6.33 -19.73
C LEU A 646 -24.47 5.01 -19.76
N ARG A 647 -25.39 4.85 -20.72
CA ARG A 647 -26.18 3.61 -20.89
C ARG A 647 -25.28 2.44 -21.24
N THR A 648 -24.39 2.59 -22.21
CA THR A 648 -23.44 1.53 -22.62
C THR A 648 -22.58 1.09 -21.44
N THR A 649 -22.10 2.03 -20.63
CA THR A 649 -21.29 1.72 -19.44
C THR A 649 -22.10 0.96 -18.38
N VAL A 650 -23.33 1.40 -18.10
CA VAL A 650 -24.21 0.69 -17.15
C VAL A 650 -24.56 -0.70 -17.67
N LEU A 651 -24.78 -0.86 -18.98
CA LEU A 651 -25.02 -2.16 -19.61
C LEU A 651 -23.80 -3.09 -19.52
N GLN A 652 -22.59 -2.60 -19.74
CA GLN A 652 -21.36 -3.38 -19.57
C GLN A 652 -21.19 -3.88 -18.13
N LYS A 653 -21.39 -3.00 -17.13
CA LYS A 653 -21.34 -3.39 -15.72
C LYS A 653 -22.41 -4.42 -15.36
N LYS A 654 -23.62 -4.23 -15.91
CA LYS A 654 -24.71 -5.19 -15.76
C LYS A 654 -24.32 -6.57 -16.31
N ARG A 655 -23.72 -6.62 -17.50
CA ARG A 655 -23.21 -7.86 -18.11
C ARG A 655 -22.16 -8.55 -17.22
N LEU A 656 -21.23 -7.80 -16.63
CA LEU A 656 -20.23 -8.32 -15.69
C LEU A 656 -20.86 -8.92 -14.41
N LEU A 657 -21.80 -8.20 -13.78
CA LEU A 657 -22.48 -8.70 -12.57
C LEU A 657 -23.29 -9.98 -12.85
N VAL A 658 -24.03 -10.01 -13.97
CA VAL A 658 -24.79 -11.19 -14.37
C VAL A 658 -23.85 -12.37 -14.62
N THR A 659 -22.73 -12.15 -15.31
CA THR A 659 -21.72 -13.20 -15.54
C THR A 659 -21.16 -13.75 -14.23
N GLY A 660 -20.79 -12.87 -13.28
CA GLY A 660 -20.31 -13.30 -11.97
C GLY A 660 -21.34 -14.07 -11.14
N LEU A 661 -22.62 -13.71 -11.25
CA LEU A 661 -23.72 -14.48 -10.62
C LEU A 661 -23.85 -15.88 -11.22
N LEU A 662 -23.72 -16.03 -12.54
CA LEU A 662 -23.74 -17.33 -13.21
C LEU A 662 -22.53 -18.21 -12.79
N GLU A 663 -21.34 -17.62 -12.63
CA GLU A 663 -20.16 -18.33 -12.10
C GLU A 663 -20.36 -18.81 -10.66
N ILE A 664 -20.96 -17.97 -9.80
CA ILE A 664 -21.29 -18.37 -8.42
C ILE A 664 -22.27 -19.55 -8.43
N MET A 665 -23.32 -19.50 -9.26
CA MET A 665 -24.29 -20.59 -9.40
C MET A 665 -23.63 -21.89 -9.89
N GLU A 666 -22.71 -21.81 -10.85
CA GLU A 666 -21.93 -22.96 -11.31
C GLU A 666 -21.10 -23.57 -10.17
N HIS A 667 -20.38 -22.74 -9.40
CA HIS A 667 -19.58 -23.23 -8.27
C HIS A 667 -20.43 -23.82 -7.15
N LEU A 668 -21.56 -23.20 -6.80
CA LEU A 668 -22.50 -23.74 -5.82
C LEU A 668 -23.05 -25.11 -6.27
N HIS A 669 -23.37 -25.24 -7.56
CA HIS A 669 -23.83 -26.50 -8.13
C HIS A 669 -22.75 -27.61 -8.12
N GLN A 670 -21.50 -27.27 -8.44
CA GLN A 670 -20.38 -28.21 -8.39
C GLN A 670 -20.05 -28.67 -6.96
N SER A 671 -20.33 -27.83 -5.97
CA SER A 671 -20.02 -28.08 -4.55
C SER A 671 -21.01 -29.04 -3.87
N ALA A 672 -22.29 -29.02 -4.28
CA ALA A 672 -23.37 -29.84 -3.70
C ALA A 672 -24.25 -30.47 -4.80
N PRO A 673 -23.87 -31.65 -5.33
CA PRO A 673 -24.55 -32.27 -6.50
C PRO A 673 -25.93 -32.89 -6.22
N SER A 674 -26.34 -33.04 -4.95
CA SER A 674 -27.61 -33.68 -4.56
C SER A 674 -28.64 -32.64 -4.14
N THR A 675 -29.85 -32.67 -4.72
CA THR A 675 -31.20 -32.19 -4.32
C THR A 675 -31.44 -31.03 -3.32
N GLU A 676 -30.41 -30.37 -2.80
CA GLU A 676 -30.41 -29.32 -1.76
C GLU A 676 -29.67 -28.06 -2.23
N ALA A 677 -29.51 -27.85 -3.54
CA ALA A 677 -28.99 -26.58 -4.08
C ALA A 677 -30.06 -25.48 -4.08
N THR A 678 -30.87 -25.38 -3.02
CA THR A 678 -31.91 -24.35 -2.84
C THR A 678 -31.31 -22.96 -2.98
N GLU A 679 -30.11 -22.74 -2.43
CA GLU A 679 -29.42 -21.44 -2.48
C GLU A 679 -29.10 -20.98 -3.92
N ALA A 680 -28.66 -21.90 -4.79
CA ALA A 680 -28.38 -21.58 -6.20
C ALA A 680 -29.69 -21.31 -6.98
N LEU A 681 -30.77 -22.00 -6.63
CA LEU A 681 -32.10 -21.79 -7.20
C LEU A 681 -32.70 -20.44 -6.75
N ASP A 682 -32.50 -20.06 -5.49
CA ASP A 682 -32.95 -18.78 -4.92
C ASP A 682 -32.25 -17.60 -5.61
N LEU A 683 -30.93 -17.70 -5.82
CA LEU A 683 -30.18 -16.71 -6.59
C LEU A 683 -30.66 -16.63 -8.05
N ALA A 684 -30.99 -17.77 -8.66
CA ALA A 684 -31.50 -17.83 -10.03
C ALA A 684 -32.88 -17.17 -10.16
N LEU A 685 -33.78 -17.41 -9.20
CA LEU A 685 -35.09 -16.76 -9.12
C LEU A 685 -34.97 -15.24 -8.96
N ALA A 686 -34.10 -14.77 -8.06
CA ALA A 686 -33.86 -13.34 -7.87
C ALA A 686 -33.27 -12.68 -9.13
N LEU A 687 -32.33 -13.34 -9.81
CA LEU A 687 -31.75 -12.85 -11.05
C LEU A 687 -32.79 -12.74 -12.19
N GLN A 688 -33.65 -13.75 -12.32
CA GLN A 688 -34.73 -13.80 -13.31
C GLN A 688 -35.70 -12.61 -13.15
N GLN A 689 -36.07 -12.27 -11.91
CA GLN A 689 -36.97 -11.15 -11.61
C GLN A 689 -36.35 -9.78 -11.92
N LEU A 690 -35.03 -9.65 -11.73
CA LEU A 690 -34.35 -8.38 -11.89
C LEU A 690 -34.07 -8.07 -13.37
N SER A 691 -33.44 -8.99 -14.12
CA SER A 691 -32.87 -8.65 -15.43
C SER A 691 -33.11 -9.68 -16.55
N PRO A 692 -34.34 -9.78 -17.10
CA PRO A 692 -34.64 -10.73 -18.18
C PRO A 692 -33.92 -10.43 -19.51
N GLY A 693 -33.76 -9.15 -19.91
CA GLY A 693 -33.20 -8.79 -21.23
C GLY A 693 -31.72 -9.15 -21.43
N VAL A 694 -30.83 -8.67 -20.56
CA VAL A 694 -29.37 -8.96 -20.68
C VAL A 694 -29.06 -10.44 -20.42
N LEU A 695 -29.89 -11.12 -19.64
CA LEU A 695 -29.81 -12.56 -19.42
C LEU A 695 -30.10 -13.33 -20.73
N GLN A 696 -31.13 -12.92 -21.47
CA GLN A 696 -31.46 -13.52 -22.77
C GLN A 696 -30.36 -13.27 -23.80
N ASP A 697 -29.79 -12.05 -23.87
CA ASP A 697 -28.69 -11.72 -24.78
C ASP A 697 -27.44 -12.56 -24.49
N LEU A 698 -27.05 -12.70 -23.22
CA LEU A 698 -25.89 -13.51 -22.80
C LEU A 698 -26.08 -15.00 -23.07
N LEU A 699 -27.31 -15.50 -22.87
CA LEU A 699 -27.64 -16.89 -23.19
C LEU A 699 -27.65 -17.13 -24.72
N ALA A 700 -28.04 -16.15 -25.52
CA ALA A 700 -28.12 -16.21 -26.99
C ALA A 700 -26.77 -16.02 -27.70
N GLU A 701 -25.94 -15.04 -27.30
CA GLU A 701 -24.59 -14.82 -27.86
C GLU A 701 -23.69 -16.06 -27.72
N SER A 702 -23.89 -16.84 -26.64
CA SER A 702 -23.15 -18.06 -26.38
C SER A 702 -23.43 -19.19 -27.39
N ALA A 703 -24.45 -19.04 -28.25
CA ALA A 703 -24.81 -20.01 -29.29
C ALA A 703 -24.15 -19.73 -30.66
N GLN A 704 -23.61 -18.53 -30.91
CA GLN A 704 -23.19 -18.09 -32.26
C GLN A 704 -21.67 -18.07 -32.51
N HIS A 705 -20.81 -18.21 -31.49
CA HIS A 705 -19.35 -18.18 -31.66
C HIS A 705 -18.67 -19.57 -31.53
N PRO A 706 -18.13 -20.16 -32.61
CA PRO A 706 -17.62 -21.55 -32.61
C PRO A 706 -16.30 -21.80 -31.86
N LYS A 707 -15.61 -20.76 -31.38
CA LYS A 707 -14.22 -20.85 -30.86
C LYS A 707 -14.06 -20.72 -29.34
N ASN A 708 -15.13 -20.51 -28.57
CA ASN A 708 -15.07 -20.48 -27.12
C ASN A 708 -15.94 -21.62 -26.53
N PRO A 709 -15.40 -22.57 -25.77
CA PRO A 709 -16.14 -23.78 -25.36
C PRO A 709 -17.21 -23.56 -24.27
N SER A 710 -17.57 -22.32 -23.95
CA SER A 710 -18.40 -21.93 -22.80
C SER A 710 -19.81 -21.50 -23.19
N SER A 711 -20.63 -22.38 -23.74
CA SER A 711 -22.08 -22.15 -23.73
C SER A 711 -22.56 -22.30 -22.28
N TRP A 712 -23.08 -21.25 -21.64
CA TRP A 712 -23.64 -21.33 -20.28
C TRP A 712 -24.67 -22.46 -20.14
N GLN A 713 -25.34 -22.79 -21.24
CA GLN A 713 -26.24 -23.94 -21.42
C GLN A 713 -25.60 -25.31 -21.11
N ARG A 714 -24.28 -25.46 -21.21
CA ARG A 714 -23.53 -26.70 -20.88
C ARG A 714 -22.91 -26.68 -19.48
N ARG A 715 -22.72 -25.50 -18.88
CA ARG A 715 -22.08 -25.31 -17.57
C ARG A 715 -23.06 -25.32 -16.41
N LEU A 716 -24.30 -24.87 -16.67
CA LEU A 716 -25.36 -24.80 -15.67
C LEU A 716 -26.26 -26.03 -15.70
N SER A 717 -26.90 -26.35 -14.58
CA SER A 717 -27.84 -27.46 -14.48
C SER A 717 -29.12 -27.19 -15.27
N SER A 718 -29.79 -28.26 -15.70
CA SER A 718 -31.05 -28.17 -16.45
C SER A 718 -32.15 -27.43 -15.68
N GLN A 719 -32.21 -27.58 -14.35
CA GLN A 719 -33.19 -26.91 -13.49
C GLN A 719 -32.96 -25.39 -13.40
N ILE A 720 -31.71 -24.94 -13.22
CA ILE A 720 -31.36 -23.51 -13.20
C ILE A 720 -31.65 -22.89 -14.56
N LEU A 721 -31.29 -23.58 -15.65
CA LEU A 721 -31.57 -23.11 -17.01
C LEU A 721 -33.07 -22.96 -17.27
N THR A 722 -33.91 -23.90 -16.82
CA THR A 722 -35.37 -23.77 -16.96
C THR A 722 -35.93 -22.57 -16.20
N LEU A 723 -35.42 -22.26 -15.01
CA LEU A 723 -35.86 -21.08 -14.25
C LEU A 723 -35.43 -19.78 -14.93
N LEU A 724 -34.18 -19.70 -15.39
CA LEU A 724 -33.65 -18.50 -16.04
C LEU A 724 -34.28 -18.21 -17.42
N THR A 725 -34.82 -19.23 -18.08
CA THR A 725 -35.48 -19.11 -19.41
C THR A 725 -36.99 -18.93 -19.35
N GLN A 726 -37.62 -19.20 -18.21
CA GLN A 726 -39.05 -18.92 -18.03
C GLN A 726 -39.30 -17.41 -18.03
N PRO A 727 -40.40 -16.92 -18.64
CA PRO A 727 -40.77 -15.52 -18.56
C PRO A 727 -41.09 -15.15 -17.11
N ALA A 728 -40.38 -14.17 -16.55
CA ALA A 728 -40.61 -13.71 -15.19
C ALA A 728 -42.04 -13.15 -15.05
N GLU A 729 -42.76 -13.52 -13.99
CA GLU A 729 -43.94 -12.77 -13.56
C GLU A 729 -43.47 -11.34 -13.23
N MET A 730 -44.02 -10.33 -13.89
CA MET A 730 -43.56 -8.95 -13.71
C MET A 730 -43.67 -8.55 -12.23
N PRO A 731 -42.59 -8.11 -11.57
CA PRO A 731 -42.69 -7.60 -10.22
C PRO A 731 -43.60 -6.37 -10.18
N ALA A 732 -44.29 -6.21 -9.06
CA ALA A 732 -45.24 -5.14 -8.82
C ALA A 732 -44.61 -3.74 -9.00
N ALA A 733 -45.20 -2.95 -9.90
CA ALA A 733 -45.11 -1.49 -9.98
C ALA A 733 -43.71 -0.86 -9.96
N CYS A 734 -42.92 -1.02 -11.03
CA CYS A 734 -41.94 0.03 -11.37
C CYS A 734 -42.71 1.32 -11.74
N PRO A 735 -42.50 2.46 -11.05
CA PRO A 735 -43.15 3.69 -11.42
C PRO A 735 -42.70 4.12 -12.82
N LEU A 736 -43.66 4.35 -13.72
CA LEU A 736 -43.42 4.77 -15.11
C LEU A 736 -42.60 6.06 -15.23
N THR A 737 -42.64 6.91 -14.19
CA THR A 737 -41.92 8.19 -14.14
C THR A 737 -41.21 8.37 -12.79
N LEU A 738 -39.93 8.72 -12.84
CA LEU A 738 -39.12 9.07 -11.66
C LEU A 738 -39.11 10.60 -11.45
N THR A 739 -38.99 11.03 -10.20
CA THR A 739 -38.83 12.46 -9.88
C THR A 739 -37.43 12.97 -10.27
N GLN A 740 -37.30 14.27 -10.57
CA GLN A 740 -36.01 14.88 -10.92
C GLN A 740 -34.94 14.64 -9.83
N GLY A 741 -35.31 14.74 -8.54
CA GLY A 741 -34.38 14.47 -7.43
C GLY A 741 -33.89 13.01 -7.35
N ALA A 742 -34.73 12.04 -7.74
CA ALA A 742 -34.32 10.63 -7.81
C ALA A 742 -33.32 10.42 -8.96
N ILE A 743 -33.61 10.97 -10.14
CA ILE A 743 -32.71 10.92 -11.30
C ILE A 743 -31.36 11.59 -10.99
N ALA A 744 -31.40 12.78 -10.36
CA ALA A 744 -30.20 13.49 -9.93
C ALA A 744 -29.36 12.65 -8.96
N SER A 745 -29.99 11.91 -8.05
CA SER A 745 -29.26 11.03 -7.11
C SER A 745 -28.56 9.84 -7.78
N HIS A 746 -29.14 9.31 -8.87
CA HIS A 746 -28.49 8.26 -9.66
C HIS A 746 -27.33 8.80 -10.52
N LEU A 747 -27.48 10.00 -11.10
CA LEU A 747 -26.39 10.69 -11.81
C LEU A 747 -25.25 11.05 -10.85
N ASP A 748 -25.58 11.49 -9.64
CA ASP A 748 -24.63 11.80 -8.57
C ASP A 748 -23.73 10.60 -8.23
N ALA A 749 -24.29 9.39 -8.22
CA ALA A 749 -23.50 8.17 -8.02
C ALA A 749 -22.52 7.89 -9.18
N LEU A 750 -22.85 8.28 -10.41
CA LEU A 750 -21.99 8.10 -11.59
C LEU A 750 -20.86 9.14 -11.66
N VAL A 751 -21.01 10.29 -10.99
CA VAL A 751 -19.96 11.32 -10.89
C VAL A 751 -18.71 10.82 -10.15
N PHE A 752 -18.84 9.81 -9.28
CA PHE A 752 -17.74 9.22 -8.52
C PHE A 752 -17.18 7.92 -9.11
N GLU A 753 -17.61 7.55 -10.32
CA GLU A 753 -17.04 6.40 -11.05
C GLU A 753 -15.57 6.61 -11.40
N SER A 754 -14.80 5.55 -11.65
CA SER A 754 -13.36 5.66 -11.92
C SER A 754 -13.01 6.21 -13.32
N ASN A 755 -13.94 6.15 -14.28
CA ASN A 755 -13.71 6.58 -15.66
C ASN A 755 -13.94 8.10 -15.80
N PRO A 756 -12.92 8.90 -16.21
CA PRO A 756 -13.02 10.35 -16.29
C PRO A 756 -14.05 10.86 -17.30
N LEU A 757 -14.27 10.12 -18.39
CA LEU A 757 -15.29 10.46 -19.38
C LEU A 757 -16.69 10.31 -18.76
N ILE A 758 -16.92 9.25 -17.99
CA ILE A 758 -18.18 9.02 -17.27
C ILE A 758 -18.40 10.06 -16.19
N GLN A 759 -17.36 10.43 -15.43
CA GLN A 759 -17.44 11.51 -14.45
C GLN A 759 -17.85 12.83 -15.11
N ALA A 760 -17.17 13.21 -16.19
CA ALA A 760 -17.41 14.45 -16.91
C ALA A 760 -18.82 14.52 -17.52
N VAL A 761 -19.25 13.46 -18.20
CA VAL A 761 -20.60 13.36 -18.77
C VAL A 761 -21.66 13.36 -17.66
N SER A 762 -21.46 12.60 -16.58
CA SER A 762 -22.41 12.56 -15.46
C SER A 762 -22.53 13.91 -14.76
N LEU A 763 -21.43 14.64 -14.61
CA LEU A 763 -21.40 15.97 -14.02
C LEU A 763 -22.14 16.99 -14.90
N PHE A 764 -21.90 16.94 -16.22
CA PHE A 764 -22.62 17.77 -17.20
C PHE A 764 -24.14 17.48 -17.20
N MET A 765 -24.53 16.20 -17.22
CA MET A 765 -25.94 15.79 -17.15
C MET A 765 -26.59 16.20 -15.83
N LEU A 766 -25.86 16.05 -14.70
CA LEU A 766 -26.34 16.44 -13.38
C LEU A 766 -26.57 17.94 -13.29
N PHE A 767 -25.66 18.76 -13.79
CA PHE A 767 -25.81 20.23 -13.79
C PHE A 767 -27.02 20.68 -14.62
N ASN A 768 -27.26 20.06 -15.77
CA ASN A 768 -28.41 20.40 -16.61
C ASN A 768 -29.75 19.97 -16.01
N LEU A 769 -29.76 18.95 -15.15
CA LEU A 769 -30.95 18.50 -14.43
C LEU A 769 -31.17 19.28 -13.13
N ASP A 770 -30.11 19.50 -12.36
CA ASP A 770 -30.07 20.16 -11.05
C ASP A 770 -28.74 20.93 -10.91
N ALA A 771 -28.77 22.21 -11.27
CA ALA A 771 -27.59 23.06 -11.34
C ALA A 771 -26.89 23.24 -9.98
N GLN A 772 -27.66 23.33 -8.89
CA GLN A 772 -27.11 23.49 -7.55
C GLN A 772 -26.29 22.24 -7.18
N ARG A 773 -26.89 21.05 -7.35
CA ARG A 773 -26.21 19.79 -7.04
C ARG A 773 -25.01 19.55 -7.95
N GLY A 774 -25.11 19.92 -9.23
CA GLY A 774 -23.99 19.87 -10.17
C GLY A 774 -22.80 20.75 -9.74
N GLN A 775 -23.06 21.99 -9.30
CA GLN A 775 -22.02 22.91 -8.81
C GLN A 775 -21.37 22.44 -7.49
N GLU A 776 -22.18 21.90 -6.58
CA GLU A 776 -21.66 21.31 -5.33
C GLU A 776 -20.67 20.17 -5.62
N ARG A 777 -21.01 19.27 -6.56
CA ARG A 777 -20.11 18.17 -6.97
C ARG A 777 -18.91 18.63 -7.76
N ALA A 778 -19.06 19.63 -8.64
CA ALA A 778 -17.94 20.25 -9.34
C ALA A 778 -16.92 20.84 -8.34
N THR A 779 -17.41 21.55 -7.31
CA THR A 779 -16.57 22.09 -6.23
C THR A 779 -15.83 20.99 -5.47
N GLN A 780 -16.54 19.90 -5.14
CA GLN A 780 -15.96 18.76 -4.43
C GLN A 780 -14.84 18.10 -5.24
N LEU A 781 -15.04 17.86 -6.54
CA LEU A 781 -14.04 17.27 -7.43
C LEU A 781 -12.84 18.20 -7.65
N PHE A 782 -13.07 19.51 -7.71
CA PHE A 782 -11.99 20.49 -7.86
C PHE A 782 -11.08 20.56 -6.61
N GLY A 783 -11.65 20.32 -5.42
CA GLY A 783 -10.95 20.35 -4.14
C GLY A 783 -10.25 19.04 -3.73
N THR A 784 -10.51 17.92 -4.42
CA THR A 784 -9.93 16.60 -4.08
C THR A 784 -8.42 16.49 -4.40
N LYS A 785 -7.71 15.72 -3.56
CA LYS A 785 -6.31 15.29 -3.78
C LYS A 785 -6.25 13.75 -3.77
N PRO A 786 -5.67 13.08 -4.80
CA PRO A 786 -5.03 13.62 -6.01
C PRO A 786 -6.01 14.39 -6.92
N GLN A 787 -5.46 15.26 -7.79
CA GLN A 787 -6.28 16.11 -8.67
C GLN A 787 -7.06 15.24 -9.68
N PRO A 788 -8.29 15.63 -10.05
CA PRO A 788 -9.06 14.93 -11.07
C PRO A 788 -8.38 15.02 -12.44
N SER A 789 -8.79 14.16 -13.37
CA SER A 789 -8.29 14.19 -14.75
C SER A 789 -8.47 15.58 -15.39
N PRO A 790 -7.63 15.96 -16.37
CA PRO A 790 -7.74 17.25 -17.05
C PRO A 790 -9.14 17.51 -17.62
N LEU A 791 -9.80 16.49 -18.19
CA LEU A 791 -11.16 16.57 -18.72
C LEU A 791 -12.18 16.96 -17.64
N VAL A 792 -12.17 16.26 -16.52
CA VAL A 792 -13.11 16.51 -15.42
C VAL A 792 -12.87 17.89 -14.82
N ARG A 793 -11.61 18.32 -14.78
CA ARG A 793 -11.24 19.66 -14.32
C ARG A 793 -11.72 20.76 -15.27
N GLU A 794 -11.60 20.57 -16.58
CA GLU A 794 -12.12 21.50 -17.58
C GLU A 794 -13.64 21.67 -17.40
N VAL A 795 -14.37 20.55 -17.38
CA VAL A 795 -15.84 20.57 -17.20
C VAL A 795 -16.22 21.20 -15.86
N ALA A 796 -15.58 20.80 -14.76
CA ALA A 796 -15.85 21.40 -13.45
C ALA A 796 -15.54 22.90 -13.42
N ALA A 797 -14.46 23.36 -14.05
CA ALA A 797 -14.13 24.78 -14.13
C ALA A 797 -15.18 25.58 -14.92
N THR A 798 -15.64 25.07 -16.06
CA THR A 798 -16.70 25.69 -16.86
C THR A 798 -18.02 25.77 -16.08
N LEU A 799 -18.35 24.75 -15.29
CA LEU A 799 -19.58 24.72 -14.49
C LEU A 799 -19.54 25.62 -13.25
N LEU A 800 -18.34 25.91 -12.73
CA LEU A 800 -18.12 26.82 -11.59
C LEU A 800 -18.01 28.29 -12.03
N ASP A 801 -17.91 28.55 -13.33
CA ASP A 801 -17.98 29.90 -13.87
C ASP A 801 -19.40 30.47 -13.68
N SER A 802 -19.51 31.64 -13.05
CA SER A 802 -20.78 32.30 -12.76
C SER A 802 -21.55 32.74 -14.01
N THR A 803 -20.91 32.69 -15.18
CA THR A 803 -21.52 33.04 -16.48
C THR A 803 -22.23 31.87 -17.15
N THR A 804 -22.12 30.64 -16.63
CA THR A 804 -22.70 29.43 -17.24
C THR A 804 -24.14 29.18 -16.75
N PRO A 805 -25.20 29.41 -17.56
CA PRO A 805 -26.58 29.20 -17.13
C PRO A 805 -26.97 27.71 -17.16
N PRO A 806 -27.92 27.26 -16.33
CA PRO A 806 -28.50 25.91 -16.43
C PRO A 806 -29.12 25.65 -17.80
N GLY A 807 -28.94 24.45 -18.35
CA GLY A 807 -29.37 24.09 -19.70
C GLY A 807 -28.35 24.47 -20.78
N THR A 808 -27.08 24.64 -20.42
CA THR A 808 -25.99 24.94 -21.35
C THR A 808 -25.87 23.81 -22.38
N PRO A 809 -25.82 24.11 -23.70
CA PRO A 809 -25.63 23.09 -24.72
C PRO A 809 -24.24 22.45 -24.61
N LEU A 810 -24.11 21.22 -25.12
CA LEU A 810 -22.85 20.48 -25.15
C LEU A 810 -21.73 21.25 -25.88
N THR A 811 -22.09 22.09 -26.85
CA THR A 811 -21.19 22.98 -27.63
C THR A 811 -20.38 23.96 -26.79
N SER A 812 -20.82 24.26 -25.56
CA SER A 812 -20.06 25.11 -24.64
C SER A 812 -18.88 24.38 -23.97
N PHE A 813 -18.80 23.05 -24.10
CA PHE A 813 -17.75 22.21 -23.50
C PHE A 813 -16.84 21.64 -24.59
N LYS A 814 -15.79 22.37 -24.94
CA LYS A 814 -14.94 22.11 -26.12
C LYS A 814 -14.41 20.66 -26.21
N THR A 815 -13.86 20.13 -25.13
CA THR A 815 -13.27 18.78 -25.15
C THR A 815 -14.35 17.71 -24.97
N LEU A 816 -15.32 17.95 -24.07
CA LEU A 816 -16.40 17.01 -23.79
C LEU A 816 -17.30 16.78 -25.01
N GLU A 817 -17.58 17.84 -25.78
CA GLU A 817 -18.37 17.75 -27.00
C GLU A 817 -17.77 16.74 -27.98
N LYS A 818 -16.49 16.94 -28.34
CA LYS A 818 -15.77 16.07 -29.27
C LYS A 818 -15.73 14.63 -28.77
N LEU A 819 -15.51 14.43 -27.48
CA LEU A 819 -15.45 13.12 -26.86
C LEU A 819 -16.76 12.35 -26.96
N VAL A 820 -17.89 13.02 -26.71
CA VAL A 820 -19.22 12.41 -26.83
C VAL A 820 -19.45 11.98 -28.28
N TYR A 821 -19.15 12.83 -29.26
CA TYR A 821 -19.29 12.49 -30.68
C TYR A 821 -18.37 11.36 -31.13
N LEU A 822 -17.10 11.36 -30.73
CA LEU A 822 -16.19 10.25 -31.03
C LEU A 822 -16.70 8.94 -30.43
N SER A 823 -17.11 8.97 -29.17
CA SER A 823 -17.57 7.74 -28.48
C SER A 823 -18.83 7.12 -29.05
N ASP A 824 -19.68 7.92 -29.70
CA ASP A 824 -20.96 7.50 -30.30
C ASP A 824 -20.82 7.17 -31.80
N SER A 825 -19.65 7.43 -32.41
CA SER A 825 -19.40 7.11 -33.82
C SER A 825 -19.23 5.61 -34.05
N ASP A 826 -19.59 5.15 -35.25
CA ASP A 826 -19.44 3.75 -35.63
C ASP A 826 -17.97 3.32 -35.67
N PHE A 827 -17.08 4.25 -35.99
CA PHE A 827 -15.64 3.99 -36.13
C PHE A 827 -14.91 3.98 -34.78
N PHE A 828 -15.17 4.98 -33.92
CA PHE A 828 -14.47 5.11 -32.64
C PHE A 828 -15.22 4.49 -31.46
N GLY A 829 -16.39 3.90 -31.71
CA GLY A 829 -17.20 3.18 -30.74
C GLY A 829 -16.41 2.09 -30.01
N GLY A 830 -16.40 2.15 -28.68
CA GLY A 830 -15.74 1.15 -27.83
C GLY A 830 -14.21 1.25 -27.75
N ILE A 831 -13.61 2.33 -28.25
CA ILE A 831 -12.21 2.68 -27.99
C ILE A 831 -12.03 3.14 -26.54
N GLY A 832 -10.81 2.94 -26.01
CA GLY A 832 -10.41 3.41 -24.69
C GLY A 832 -10.60 4.92 -24.50
N SER A 833 -10.97 5.32 -23.29
CA SER A 833 -11.20 6.73 -22.94
C SER A 833 -9.93 7.58 -23.10
N GLU A 834 -8.75 7.01 -22.91
CA GLU A 834 -7.47 7.71 -23.06
C GLU A 834 -7.21 8.09 -24.53
N THR A 835 -7.29 7.11 -25.42
CA THR A 835 -7.16 7.30 -26.87
C THR A 835 -8.19 8.30 -27.39
N LEU A 836 -9.45 8.20 -26.91
CA LEU A 836 -10.50 9.17 -27.25
C LEU A 836 -10.18 10.59 -26.77
N ILE A 837 -9.65 10.75 -25.54
CA ILE A 837 -9.22 12.06 -25.00
C ILE A 837 -8.08 12.63 -25.83
N GLU A 838 -7.12 11.80 -26.22
CA GLU A 838 -5.99 12.22 -27.05
C GLU A 838 -6.44 12.66 -28.46
N LEU A 839 -7.35 11.91 -29.09
CA LEU A 839 -8.00 12.29 -30.35
C LEU A 839 -8.76 13.62 -30.20
N ALA A 840 -9.62 13.74 -29.18
CA ALA A 840 -10.44 14.94 -28.96
C ALA A 840 -9.60 16.20 -28.71
N ASN A 841 -8.46 16.07 -28.03
CA ASN A 841 -7.56 17.20 -27.76
C ASN A 841 -6.95 17.78 -29.04
N ARG A 842 -6.71 16.96 -30.07
CA ARG A 842 -6.09 17.38 -31.34
C ARG A 842 -7.09 17.58 -32.48
N ALA A 843 -8.30 17.02 -32.38
CA ALA A 843 -9.35 17.20 -33.36
C ALA A 843 -9.92 18.64 -33.37
N VAL A 844 -10.42 19.08 -34.52
CA VAL A 844 -10.99 20.42 -34.72
C VAL A 844 -12.41 20.29 -35.28
N ILE A 845 -13.36 21.09 -34.78
CA ILE A 845 -14.71 21.15 -35.36
C ILE A 845 -14.73 22.22 -36.45
N LYS A 846 -15.05 21.81 -37.67
CA LYS A 846 -15.26 22.68 -38.84
C LYS A 846 -16.76 22.80 -39.11
N VAL A 847 -17.21 23.99 -39.54
CA VAL A 847 -18.62 24.28 -39.85
C VAL A 847 -18.70 24.73 -41.29
N TYR A 848 -19.59 24.09 -42.06
CA TYR A 848 -19.79 24.30 -43.48
C TYR A 848 -21.20 24.83 -43.76
N GLN A 849 -21.31 25.70 -44.76
CA GLN A 849 -22.57 26.19 -45.30
C GLN A 849 -23.17 25.19 -46.30
N PRO A 850 -24.49 25.26 -46.58
CA PRO A 850 -25.09 24.44 -47.62
C PRO A 850 -24.41 24.66 -48.98
N GLU A 851 -24.19 23.56 -49.69
CA GLU A 851 -23.48 23.48 -50.98
C GLU A 851 -21.98 23.86 -50.92
N GLU A 852 -21.41 24.02 -49.73
CA GLU A 852 -19.97 24.16 -49.55
C GLU A 852 -19.28 22.80 -49.70
N SER A 853 -18.19 22.76 -50.48
CA SER A 853 -17.36 21.56 -50.64
C SER A 853 -16.58 21.32 -49.34
N ILE A 854 -16.74 20.12 -48.78
CA ILE A 854 -15.99 19.66 -47.62
C ILE A 854 -14.63 19.13 -48.09
N THR A 855 -14.65 18.36 -49.19
CA THR A 855 -13.49 17.71 -49.84
C THR A 855 -13.72 17.63 -51.34
N GLU A 856 -12.66 17.82 -52.14
CA GLU A 856 -12.72 17.76 -53.61
C GLU A 856 -11.98 16.53 -54.15
N GLU A 857 -12.50 15.95 -55.24
CA GLU A 857 -11.81 14.84 -55.91
C GLU A 857 -10.38 15.23 -56.33
N GLY A 858 -9.41 14.38 -55.98
CA GLY A 858 -7.99 14.60 -56.26
C GLY A 858 -7.21 15.35 -55.16
N ASP A 859 -7.89 15.86 -54.12
CA ASP A 859 -7.21 16.50 -52.99
C ASP A 859 -6.37 15.51 -52.18
N THR A 860 -5.30 16.02 -51.57
CA THR A 860 -4.47 15.24 -50.64
C THR A 860 -5.24 15.04 -49.34
N CYS A 861 -5.47 13.79 -48.94
CA CYS A 861 -6.11 13.50 -47.67
C CYS A 861 -5.18 13.88 -46.50
N ARG A 862 -5.61 14.82 -45.65
CA ARG A 862 -4.81 15.35 -44.51
C ARG A 862 -5.50 15.16 -43.16
N GLU A 863 -6.80 14.87 -43.18
CA GLU A 863 -7.62 14.75 -41.99
C GLU A 863 -8.63 13.63 -42.18
N LEU A 864 -8.84 12.84 -41.15
CA LEU A 864 -9.97 11.93 -41.03
C LEU A 864 -11.17 12.72 -40.53
N LEU A 865 -12.29 12.66 -41.26
CA LEU A 865 -13.43 13.53 -41.00
C LEU A 865 -14.59 12.71 -40.43
N LEU A 866 -15.23 13.19 -39.37
CA LEU A 866 -16.43 12.58 -38.78
C LEU A 866 -17.59 13.57 -38.88
N LEU A 867 -18.68 13.18 -39.53
CA LEU A 867 -19.89 14.00 -39.58
C LEU A 867 -20.59 13.98 -38.22
N ILE A 868 -20.73 15.14 -37.55
CA ILE A 868 -21.31 15.23 -36.20
C ILE A 868 -22.70 15.90 -36.17
N GLU A 869 -23.00 16.76 -37.14
CA GLU A 869 -24.29 17.45 -37.26
C GLU A 869 -24.55 17.81 -38.73
N GLY A 870 -25.80 17.72 -39.19
CA GLY A 870 -26.17 18.03 -40.58
C GLY A 870 -26.22 16.81 -41.50
N ILE A 871 -26.15 17.06 -42.81
CA ILE A 871 -26.19 16.03 -43.87
C ILE A 871 -25.06 16.37 -44.85
N ALA A 872 -24.21 15.37 -45.15
CA ALA A 872 -23.21 15.46 -46.19
C ALA A 872 -23.52 14.43 -47.28
N GLN A 873 -23.18 14.75 -48.53
CA GLN A 873 -23.41 13.88 -49.67
C GLN A 873 -22.09 13.58 -50.38
N VAL A 874 -21.78 12.30 -50.55
CA VAL A 874 -20.63 11.83 -51.33
C VAL A 874 -21.03 11.74 -52.78
N GLN A 875 -20.23 12.37 -53.65
CA GLN A 875 -20.41 12.39 -55.10
C GLN A 875 -19.25 11.63 -55.73
N SER A 876 -19.52 10.41 -56.21
CA SER A 876 -18.52 9.55 -56.86
C SER A 876 -18.78 9.46 -58.37
N PRO A 877 -17.75 9.57 -59.23
CA PRO A 877 -17.90 9.35 -60.67
C PRO A 877 -18.26 7.87 -60.97
N GLN A 878 -19.25 7.63 -61.82
CA GLN A 878 -19.70 6.28 -62.17
C GLN A 878 -18.80 5.67 -63.27
N GLU A 879 -18.34 4.42 -63.09
CA GLU A 879 -17.50 3.75 -64.08
C GLU A 879 -18.21 3.62 -65.44
N GLY A 880 -17.66 4.27 -66.46
CA GLY A 880 -18.10 4.18 -67.85
C GLY A 880 -18.91 5.37 -68.39
N ASP A 881 -19.28 6.33 -67.55
CA ASP A 881 -19.97 7.56 -67.99
C ASP A 881 -19.53 8.77 -67.14
N ALA A 882 -18.65 9.62 -67.70
CA ALA A 882 -18.07 10.78 -67.00
C ALA A 882 -19.11 11.86 -66.61
N SER A 883 -20.36 11.73 -67.05
CA SER A 883 -21.48 12.62 -66.71
C SER A 883 -22.46 12.05 -65.67
N ALA A 884 -22.31 10.78 -65.27
CA ALA A 884 -23.17 10.15 -64.27
C ALA A 884 -22.44 10.10 -62.92
N VAL A 885 -23.03 10.72 -61.90
CA VAL A 885 -22.49 10.78 -60.54
C VAL A 885 -23.37 9.91 -59.64
N SER A 886 -22.76 8.95 -58.95
CA SER A 886 -23.42 8.22 -57.87
C SER A 886 -23.40 9.08 -56.61
N THR A 887 -24.56 9.29 -56.02
CA THR A 887 -24.71 10.09 -54.80
C THR A 887 -25.11 9.21 -53.62
N GLN A 888 -24.36 9.29 -52.54
CA GLN A 888 -24.68 8.62 -51.27
C GLN A 888 -24.82 9.66 -50.15
N ASP A 889 -25.98 9.66 -49.49
CA ASP A 889 -26.21 10.52 -48.34
C ASP A 889 -25.60 9.90 -47.08
N LEU A 890 -24.89 10.72 -46.31
CA LEU A 890 -24.25 10.31 -45.07
C LEU A 890 -25.01 10.86 -43.86
N GLN A 891 -25.00 10.05 -42.81
CA GLN A 891 -25.67 10.35 -41.54
C GLN A 891 -24.65 10.76 -40.48
N PRO A 892 -25.03 11.63 -39.51
CA PRO A 892 -24.19 11.92 -38.35
C PRO A 892 -23.74 10.63 -37.64
N GLY A 893 -22.47 10.57 -37.26
CA GLY A 893 -21.81 9.41 -36.68
C GLY A 893 -20.92 8.62 -37.67
N GLN A 894 -21.04 8.88 -38.97
CA GLN A 894 -20.23 8.24 -40.01
C GLN A 894 -18.92 9.00 -40.27
N VAL A 895 -17.84 8.23 -40.44
CA VAL A 895 -16.52 8.73 -40.84
C VAL A 895 -16.47 8.86 -42.37
N LEU A 896 -15.69 9.83 -42.85
CA LEU A 896 -15.45 10.14 -44.25
C LEU A 896 -13.99 9.86 -44.59
N ASP A 897 -13.75 9.38 -45.81
CA ASP A 897 -12.42 9.19 -46.42
C ASP A 897 -11.46 8.30 -45.61
N GLU A 898 -11.99 7.32 -44.84
CA GLU A 898 -11.14 6.49 -43.97
C GLU A 898 -10.12 5.64 -44.74
N LEU A 899 -10.48 5.17 -45.94
CA LEU A 899 -9.61 4.34 -46.78
C LEU A 899 -8.47 5.16 -47.36
N GLU A 900 -8.75 6.39 -47.79
CA GLU A 900 -7.79 7.34 -48.32
C GLU A 900 -6.82 7.81 -47.23
N VAL A 901 -7.31 8.00 -45.99
CA VAL A 901 -6.45 8.25 -44.82
C VAL A 901 -5.51 7.06 -44.57
N LEU A 902 -6.05 5.84 -44.49
CA LEU A 902 -5.28 4.63 -44.17
C LEU A 902 -4.27 4.24 -45.26
N SER A 903 -4.57 4.56 -46.53
CA SER A 903 -3.70 4.25 -47.67
C SER A 903 -2.82 5.41 -48.12
N HIS A 904 -2.98 6.59 -47.51
CA HIS A 904 -2.34 7.84 -47.89
C HIS A 904 -2.53 8.19 -49.38
N THR A 905 -3.73 7.95 -49.92
CA THR A 905 -4.09 8.27 -51.31
C THR A 905 -4.81 9.61 -51.42
N GLN A 906 -5.02 10.06 -52.66
CA GLN A 906 -5.87 11.21 -52.97
C GLN A 906 -7.35 10.84 -52.81
N GLN A 907 -8.19 11.85 -52.58
CA GLN A 907 -9.63 11.68 -52.46
C GLN A 907 -10.26 11.19 -53.76
N ALA A 908 -11.01 10.09 -53.68
CA ALA A 908 -11.67 9.46 -54.82
C ALA A 908 -13.04 10.07 -55.15
N SER A 909 -13.59 10.91 -54.26
CA SER A 909 -14.92 11.49 -54.40
C SER A 909 -15.00 12.89 -53.81
N THR A 910 -15.93 13.70 -54.31
CA THR A 910 -16.22 15.04 -53.77
C THR A 910 -17.31 14.94 -52.70
N ILE A 911 -17.12 15.54 -51.53
CA ILE A 911 -18.12 15.55 -50.45
C ILE A 911 -18.67 16.96 -50.27
N VAL A 912 -19.99 17.11 -50.32
CA VAL A 912 -20.66 18.41 -50.25
C VAL A 912 -21.62 18.47 -49.07
N ALA A 913 -21.61 19.58 -48.33
CA ALA A 913 -22.55 19.84 -47.25
C ALA A 913 -23.95 20.16 -47.82
N LYS A 914 -25.01 19.52 -47.31
CA LYS A 914 -26.39 19.72 -47.80
C LYS A 914 -27.32 20.42 -46.82
N ALA A 915 -26.94 20.51 -45.54
CA ALA A 915 -27.75 21.13 -44.49
C ALA A 915 -27.04 22.32 -43.82
N GLN A 916 -27.82 23.22 -43.19
CA GLN A 916 -27.29 24.29 -42.34
C GLN A 916 -27.74 24.09 -40.88
N PRO A 917 -26.83 24.01 -39.89
CA PRO A 917 -25.38 23.87 -40.05
C PRO A 917 -24.96 22.43 -40.38
N THR A 918 -23.93 22.26 -41.21
CA THR A 918 -23.19 20.98 -41.32
C THR A 918 -21.89 21.12 -40.55
N ARG A 919 -21.64 20.23 -39.58
CA ARG A 919 -20.46 20.27 -38.71
C ARG A 919 -19.70 18.96 -38.79
N ILE A 920 -18.39 19.08 -38.93
CA ILE A 920 -17.48 17.96 -39.10
C ILE A 920 -16.38 18.05 -38.04
N LEU A 921 -16.11 16.93 -37.39
CA LEU A 921 -14.96 16.76 -36.52
C LEU A 921 -13.79 16.24 -37.37
N ALA A 922 -12.80 17.08 -37.60
CA ALA A 922 -11.60 16.76 -38.36
C ALA A 922 -10.46 16.34 -37.43
N ILE A 923 -9.92 15.14 -37.65
CA ILE A 923 -8.79 14.55 -36.92
C ILE A 923 -7.57 14.59 -37.85
N PRO A 924 -6.47 15.27 -37.51
CA PRO A 924 -5.27 15.29 -38.36
C PRO A 924 -4.71 13.88 -38.59
N VAL A 925 -4.32 13.57 -39.83
CA VAL A 925 -3.75 12.25 -40.21
C VAL A 925 -2.52 11.92 -39.35
N ASP A 926 -1.61 12.88 -39.15
CA ASP A 926 -0.43 12.69 -38.28
C ASP A 926 -0.81 12.23 -36.86
N THR A 927 -1.95 12.73 -36.32
CA THR A 927 -2.44 12.30 -35.00
C THR A 927 -2.98 10.88 -35.04
N PHE A 928 -3.70 10.54 -36.11
CA PHE A 928 -4.27 9.23 -36.31
C PHE A 928 -3.16 8.17 -36.49
N ASP A 929 -2.16 8.46 -37.32
CA ASP A 929 -1.00 7.59 -37.55
C ASP A 929 -0.14 7.42 -36.29
N ASP A 930 0.17 8.52 -35.58
CA ASP A 930 0.88 8.46 -34.30
C ASP A 930 0.19 7.52 -33.30
N LEU A 931 -1.16 7.52 -33.29
CA LEU A 931 -1.95 6.66 -32.43
C LEU A 931 -2.01 5.22 -32.95
N LEU A 932 -2.08 4.98 -34.26
CA LEU A 932 -1.99 3.65 -34.83
C LEU A 932 -0.63 2.98 -34.54
N GLU A 933 0.45 3.75 -34.55
CA GLU A 933 1.80 3.25 -34.23
C GLU A 933 1.97 2.93 -32.74
N ARG A 934 1.41 3.76 -31.86
CA ARG A 934 1.60 3.65 -30.40
C ARG A 934 0.59 2.74 -29.72
N ASP A 935 -0.68 2.81 -30.12
CA ASP A 935 -1.78 2.04 -29.56
C ASP A 935 -2.10 0.83 -30.45
N ARG A 936 -1.49 -0.30 -30.10
CA ARG A 936 -1.69 -1.57 -30.81
C ARG A 936 -3.13 -2.06 -30.79
N ASP A 937 -3.90 -1.75 -29.74
CA ASP A 937 -5.29 -2.17 -29.64
C ASP A 937 -6.17 -1.34 -30.56
N PHE A 938 -5.93 -0.02 -30.61
CA PHE A 938 -6.55 0.87 -31.58
C PHE A 938 -6.26 0.40 -33.01
N ALA A 939 -5.00 0.13 -33.36
CA ALA A 939 -4.64 -0.37 -34.70
C ALA A 939 -5.34 -1.69 -35.05
N ARG A 940 -5.40 -2.65 -34.12
CA ARG A 940 -6.12 -3.92 -34.35
C ARG A 940 -7.61 -3.73 -34.54
N ARG A 941 -8.24 -2.79 -33.83
CA ARG A 941 -9.67 -2.50 -33.97
C ARG A 941 -9.96 -1.87 -35.31
N VAL A 942 -9.16 -0.89 -35.74
CA VAL A 942 -9.26 -0.27 -37.07
C VAL A 942 -9.15 -1.35 -38.15
N LEU A 943 -8.14 -2.23 -38.07
CA LEU A 943 -7.99 -3.35 -39.00
C LEU A 943 -9.19 -4.32 -39.00
N ALA A 944 -9.73 -4.65 -37.82
CA ALA A 944 -10.89 -5.54 -37.72
C ALA A 944 -12.14 -4.94 -38.34
N MET A 945 -12.37 -3.64 -38.12
CA MET A 945 -13.49 -2.90 -38.69
C MET A 945 -13.41 -2.85 -40.21
N GLU A 946 -12.24 -2.51 -40.77
CA GLU A 946 -12.05 -2.52 -42.23
C GLU A 946 -12.23 -3.91 -42.83
N CYS A 947 -11.77 -4.95 -42.13
CA CYS A 947 -12.01 -6.33 -42.56
C CYS A 947 -13.51 -6.69 -42.57
N ASP A 948 -14.28 -6.26 -41.57
CA ASP A 948 -15.73 -6.50 -41.53
C ASP A 948 -16.48 -5.69 -42.59
N ARG A 949 -16.05 -4.44 -42.85
CA ARG A 949 -16.57 -3.63 -43.95
C ARG A 949 -16.31 -4.26 -45.32
N LEU A 950 -15.09 -4.75 -45.54
CA LEU A 950 -14.74 -5.53 -46.75
C LEU A 950 -15.60 -6.78 -46.88
N ARG A 951 -15.90 -7.49 -45.79
CA ARG A 951 -16.82 -8.65 -45.82
C ARG A 951 -18.24 -8.25 -46.21
N HIS A 952 -18.74 -7.12 -45.71
CA HIS A 952 -20.05 -6.61 -46.09
C HIS A 952 -20.13 -6.22 -47.56
N LEU A 953 -19.07 -5.61 -48.11
CA LEU A 953 -18.99 -5.25 -49.53
C LEU A 953 -18.83 -6.46 -50.46
N THR A 954 -18.27 -7.57 -49.97
CA THR A 954 -18.00 -8.79 -50.76
C THR A 954 -19.07 -9.88 -50.60
N GLN A 955 -20.06 -9.73 -49.71
CA GLN A 955 -21.19 -10.65 -49.60
C GLN A 955 -22.19 -10.45 -50.76
N PRO A 956 -22.50 -11.49 -51.56
CA PRO A 956 -23.49 -11.37 -52.62
C PRO A 956 -24.90 -11.17 -52.04
N LEU A 957 -25.62 -10.14 -52.52
CA LEU A 957 -27.03 -9.88 -52.23
C LEU A 957 -27.88 -11.12 -52.53
N THR A 958 -28.21 -11.92 -51.51
CA THR A 958 -29.26 -12.94 -51.63
C THR A 958 -30.61 -12.25 -51.63
N LEU A 959 -31.24 -12.16 -52.81
CA LEU A 959 -32.64 -11.74 -52.97
C LEU A 959 -33.56 -12.55 -52.04
N PRO A 960 -34.56 -11.93 -51.39
CA PRO A 960 -35.51 -12.64 -50.56
C PRO A 960 -36.36 -13.57 -51.44
N SER A 961 -36.29 -14.88 -51.17
CA SER A 961 -37.15 -15.88 -51.80
C SER A 961 -38.61 -15.65 -51.40
N ALA A 962 -39.47 -15.47 -52.40
CA ALA A 962 -40.93 -15.40 -52.27
C ALA A 962 -41.53 -16.62 -51.51
N PRO A 963 -42.68 -16.46 -50.83
CA PRO A 963 -43.29 -17.56 -50.09
C PRO A 963 -43.92 -18.56 -51.07
N LEU A 964 -43.45 -19.81 -51.04
CA LEU A 964 -44.14 -20.93 -51.67
C LEU A 964 -45.27 -21.40 -50.75
N ILE A 965 -46.50 -21.24 -51.24
CA ILE A 965 -47.71 -21.88 -50.76
C ILE A 965 -47.57 -23.39 -50.99
N HIS A 966 -47.65 -24.19 -49.92
CA HIS A 966 -48.46 -25.40 -49.85
C HIS A 966 -48.69 -25.85 -48.41
#